data_AF-A0A7C2Q1S2-F1
#
_entry.id   AF-A0A7C2Q1S2-F1
#
_cell.length_a   1.000
_cell.length_b   1.000
_cell.length_c   1.000
_cell.angle_alpha   90.00
_cell.angle_beta   90.00
_cell.angle_gamma   90.00
#
_symmetry.space_group_name_H-M   'P 1'
#
loop_
_entity.id
_entity.type
_entity.pdbx_description
1 polymer ?
#
loop_
_entity_poly.entity_id
_entity_poly.type
_entity_poly.pdbx_seq_one_letter_code
_entity_poly.pdbx_strand_id
1 'polypeptide(L)'
;MKPDPAEQFEALRKRYAAQIGERVAAIHAAWNQLVQSDWDKTAGVELRQLAHKLAGSAAMFGFANLGAVAHDIDLRLKEWLEHDQSLDTLARQHLAQQIALLQHAVGEYRTSTAVPETNQPTPSTAPSEPPPVPPANTEPAPPIPQPQPPATPREPNGRPQTIVLVEDDREFAAKLVGQLRLFNYDVHLVNDLEGLPTLIRAINPAAIIMDIVFPEGDLAGTETIANLQRERTEPIPVIYISQRDDFTARLAAVRSGGHAYFAKPVDAGQLINALDRLTGVEENTPLRVLIVDDDQEFGHNCVHSLEIAGIHARAITDPRETLNQLQVFQPDLIVLDMYMPICSGKELASIIRQQDRYVGMPIVFLSAETNRLQQQSVLSLGADDFLAKPISPADLVAAISARAMRARYLQRFLIRDSLTGLLNHQAVEEELSREFARAERLQQPLSIAIIDIDHFKRVNDSYGHLIGDQVLRSFARLLQQRLRKSDLIGRHGGEEFLVALPNTSLVEARTLIDTIRTSFAALRHYGPAGEFTVTFSAGIAGYPHHRSQLGVMQAADAALYQAKHAGRNRIVVDTTAGDTPPLLLPAAKDEATIRTEAPSWRALIISANGIQRRMLRQALTAQGLMYDMIDDVERALQYEAPIPPNLILVDMTQIEGARTANIILLREHFAKGRIVTIAPATAEPRAAATVAFGVDDYLLIPLAAGALSALLDRLSASERST
;
A
#
# COMPACT_ATOMS: atom_id res chain seq x y z
N MET A 1 -10.26 24.25 -56.24
CA MET A 1 -10.04 24.25 -54.77
C MET A 1 -10.11 22.81 -54.29
N LYS A 2 -9.05 22.27 -53.69
CA LYS A 2 -9.11 20.97 -53.00
C LYS A 2 -9.78 21.20 -51.64
N PRO A 3 -10.69 20.31 -51.17
CA PRO A 3 -11.30 20.45 -49.86
C PRO A 3 -10.23 20.37 -48.76
N ASP A 4 -10.45 21.09 -47.66
CA ASP A 4 -9.58 21.10 -46.48
C ASP A 4 -9.39 19.66 -45.95
N PRO A 5 -8.15 19.19 -45.70
CA PRO A 5 -7.87 17.90 -45.07
C PRO A 5 -8.70 17.63 -43.80
N ALA A 6 -9.00 18.67 -43.00
CA ALA A 6 -9.83 18.55 -41.80
C ALA A 6 -11.29 18.21 -42.14
N GLU A 7 -11.87 18.85 -43.17
CA GLU A 7 -13.22 18.55 -43.62
C GLU A 7 -13.33 17.15 -44.25
N GLN A 8 -12.29 16.71 -44.96
CA GLN A 8 -12.23 15.35 -45.51
C GLN A 8 -12.17 14.29 -44.40
N PHE A 9 -11.36 14.51 -43.36
CA PHE A 9 -11.24 13.60 -42.23
C PHE A 9 -12.54 13.50 -41.43
N GLU A 10 -13.21 14.62 -41.19
CA GLU A 10 -14.50 14.65 -40.47
C GLU A 10 -15.63 13.97 -41.28
N ALA A 11 -15.63 14.13 -42.62
CA ALA A 11 -16.56 13.40 -43.49
C ALA A 11 -16.30 11.88 -43.47
N LEU A 12 -15.03 11.45 -43.49
CA LEU A 12 -14.62 10.05 -43.34
C LEU A 12 -15.03 9.48 -41.97
N ARG A 13 -14.85 10.26 -40.90
CA ARG A 13 -15.24 9.89 -39.53
C ARG A 13 -16.76 9.71 -39.39
N LYS A 14 -17.57 10.63 -39.92
CA LYS A 14 -19.04 10.51 -39.94
C LYS A 14 -19.51 9.30 -40.73
N ARG A 15 -18.91 9.06 -41.91
CA ARG A 15 -19.22 7.86 -42.72
C ARG A 15 -18.83 6.58 -42.00
N TYR A 16 -17.72 6.57 -41.29
CA TYR A 16 -17.29 5.44 -40.49
C TYR A 16 -18.23 5.19 -39.30
N ALA A 17 -18.62 6.24 -38.56
CA ALA A 17 -19.57 6.17 -37.45
C ALA A 17 -20.90 5.52 -37.86
N ALA A 18 -21.41 5.85 -39.05
CA ALA A 18 -22.64 5.25 -39.59
C ALA A 18 -22.50 3.74 -39.88
N GLN A 19 -21.29 3.24 -40.14
CA GLN A 19 -21.01 1.83 -40.47
C GLN A 19 -20.62 0.98 -39.26
N ILE A 20 -20.30 1.58 -38.10
CA ILE A 20 -19.88 0.84 -36.90
C ILE A 20 -20.94 -0.16 -36.45
N GLY A 21 -22.22 0.23 -36.46
CA GLY A 21 -23.30 -0.65 -36.05
C GLY A 21 -23.44 -1.91 -36.91
N GLU A 22 -23.24 -1.78 -38.23
CA GLU A 22 -23.26 -2.91 -39.16
C GLU A 22 -22.05 -3.84 -38.95
N ARG A 23 -20.87 -3.26 -38.70
CA ARG A 23 -19.64 -4.04 -38.43
C ARG A 23 -19.72 -4.83 -37.13
N VAL A 24 -20.27 -4.25 -36.07
CA VAL A 24 -20.49 -4.94 -34.79
C VAL A 24 -21.58 -6.00 -34.92
N ALA A 25 -22.64 -5.74 -35.69
CA ALA A 25 -23.65 -6.75 -36.01
C ALA A 25 -23.05 -7.95 -36.76
N ALA A 26 -22.12 -7.72 -37.70
CA ALA A 26 -21.41 -8.78 -38.41
C ALA A 26 -20.53 -9.64 -37.46
N ILE A 27 -19.83 -9.02 -36.52
CA ILE A 27 -19.05 -9.75 -35.49
C ILE A 27 -19.98 -10.62 -34.62
N HIS A 28 -21.12 -10.07 -34.20
CA HIS A 28 -22.08 -10.84 -33.42
C HIS A 28 -22.71 -12.01 -34.21
N ALA A 29 -22.98 -11.82 -35.51
CA ALA A 29 -23.45 -12.90 -36.37
C ALA A 29 -22.40 -14.02 -36.50
N ALA A 30 -21.14 -13.67 -36.76
CA ALA A 30 -20.03 -14.63 -36.84
C ALA A 30 -19.79 -15.36 -35.50
N TRP A 31 -19.99 -14.68 -34.37
CA TRP A 31 -19.96 -15.31 -33.05
C TRP A 31 -21.05 -16.36 -32.87
N ASN A 32 -22.29 -16.04 -33.22
CA ASN A 32 -23.39 -16.99 -33.10
C ASN A 32 -23.16 -18.22 -34.00
N GLN A 33 -22.58 -18.03 -35.19
CA GLN A 33 -22.18 -19.12 -36.07
C GLN A 33 -21.04 -19.96 -35.48
N LEU A 34 -20.06 -19.35 -34.82
CA LEU A 34 -18.99 -20.06 -34.11
C LEU A 34 -19.53 -20.92 -32.96
N VAL A 35 -20.47 -20.39 -32.18
CA VAL A 35 -21.11 -21.12 -31.08
C VAL A 35 -21.98 -22.27 -31.60
N GLN A 36 -22.69 -22.07 -32.72
CA GLN A 36 -23.55 -23.11 -33.33
C GLN A 36 -22.78 -24.20 -34.07
N SER A 37 -21.58 -23.90 -34.57
CA SER A 37 -20.70 -24.86 -35.25
C SER A 37 -19.84 -25.70 -34.29
N ASP A 38 -20.11 -25.61 -32.99
CA ASP A 38 -19.32 -26.24 -31.93
C ASP A 38 -17.83 -25.88 -32.01
N TRP A 39 -17.55 -24.58 -32.14
CA TRP A 39 -16.20 -24.03 -32.15
C TRP A 39 -15.35 -24.47 -33.35
N ASP A 40 -15.97 -24.54 -34.53
CA ASP A 40 -15.25 -24.79 -35.77
C ASP A 40 -14.19 -23.69 -36.05
N LYS A 41 -12.97 -24.13 -36.40
CA LYS A 41 -11.85 -23.21 -36.64
C LYS A 41 -12.08 -22.31 -37.84
N THR A 42 -12.83 -22.74 -38.86
CA THR A 42 -13.09 -21.88 -40.03
C THR A 42 -14.03 -20.73 -39.68
N ALA A 43 -15.07 -20.98 -38.87
CA ALA A 43 -15.91 -19.93 -38.27
C ALA A 43 -15.09 -19.02 -37.34
N GLY A 44 -14.10 -19.58 -36.63
CA GLY A 44 -13.18 -18.82 -35.77
C GLY A 44 -12.31 -17.82 -36.54
N VAL A 45 -11.79 -18.23 -37.70
CA VAL A 45 -11.00 -17.36 -38.60
C VAL A 45 -11.85 -16.19 -39.10
N GLU A 46 -13.10 -16.44 -39.47
CA GLU A 46 -14.01 -15.39 -39.94
C GLU A 46 -14.29 -14.34 -38.84
N LEU A 47 -14.63 -14.78 -37.64
CA LEU A 47 -14.85 -13.90 -36.49
C LEU A 47 -13.61 -13.05 -36.18
N ARG A 48 -12.43 -13.67 -36.21
CA ARG A 48 -11.16 -12.99 -36.00
C ARG A 48 -10.90 -11.91 -37.05
N GLN A 49 -11.13 -12.20 -38.32
CA GLN A 49 -10.93 -11.21 -39.40
C GLN A 49 -11.83 -9.97 -39.23
N LEU A 50 -13.08 -10.17 -38.78
CA LEU A 50 -14.00 -9.07 -38.52
C LEU A 50 -13.56 -8.24 -37.31
N ALA A 51 -13.14 -8.90 -36.22
CA ALA A 51 -12.61 -8.24 -35.03
C ALA A 51 -11.33 -7.44 -35.34
N HIS A 52 -10.38 -8.03 -36.08
CA HIS A 52 -9.14 -7.38 -36.50
C HIS A 52 -9.40 -6.13 -37.36
N LYS A 53 -10.31 -6.22 -38.35
CA LYS A 53 -10.70 -5.09 -39.19
C LYS A 53 -11.31 -3.97 -38.35
N LEU A 54 -12.17 -4.30 -37.39
CA LEU A 54 -12.81 -3.31 -36.52
C LEU A 54 -11.79 -2.65 -35.57
N ALA A 55 -10.87 -3.43 -34.98
CA ALA A 55 -9.81 -2.93 -34.11
C ALA A 55 -8.95 -1.87 -34.81
N GLY A 56 -8.51 -2.16 -36.04
CA GLY A 56 -7.68 -1.24 -36.82
C GLY A 56 -8.42 0.02 -37.25
N SER A 57 -9.65 -0.10 -37.73
CA SER A 57 -10.37 1.07 -38.24
C SER A 57 -11.04 1.92 -37.15
N ALA A 58 -11.46 1.34 -36.01
CA ALA A 58 -12.17 2.09 -34.97
C ALA A 58 -11.26 3.09 -34.24
N ALA A 59 -10.04 2.68 -33.92
CA ALA A 59 -9.05 3.55 -33.29
C ALA A 59 -8.71 4.77 -34.16
N MET A 60 -8.59 4.57 -35.47
CA MET A 60 -8.23 5.63 -36.44
C MET A 60 -9.27 6.75 -36.51
N PHE A 61 -10.55 6.46 -36.25
CA PHE A 61 -11.66 7.43 -36.33
C PHE A 61 -12.13 7.93 -34.95
N GLY A 62 -11.33 7.71 -33.90
CA GLY A 62 -11.61 8.23 -32.55
C GLY A 62 -12.59 7.37 -31.73
N PHE A 63 -12.76 6.09 -32.08
CA PHE A 63 -13.56 5.12 -31.32
C PHE A 63 -12.64 4.16 -30.55
N ALA A 64 -11.77 4.73 -29.71
CA ALA A 64 -10.69 4.01 -29.03
C ALA A 64 -11.18 2.82 -28.18
N ASN A 65 -12.26 3.01 -27.42
CA ASN A 65 -12.83 1.95 -26.58
C ASN A 65 -13.35 0.77 -27.42
N LEU A 66 -14.03 1.07 -28.53
CA LEU A 66 -14.57 0.05 -29.44
C LEU A 66 -13.46 -0.70 -30.19
N GLY A 67 -12.38 0.01 -30.54
CA GLY A 67 -11.18 -0.59 -31.11
C GLY A 67 -10.44 -1.51 -30.12
N ALA A 68 -10.35 -1.11 -28.85
CA ALA A 68 -9.70 -1.89 -27.80
C ALA A 68 -10.43 -3.22 -27.52
N VAL A 69 -11.76 -3.18 -27.39
CA VAL A 69 -12.56 -4.41 -27.18
C VAL A 69 -12.47 -5.34 -28.40
N ALA A 70 -12.50 -4.80 -29.61
CA ALA A 70 -12.32 -5.60 -30.83
C ALA A 70 -10.91 -6.21 -30.95
N HIS A 71 -9.89 -5.50 -30.45
CA HIS A 71 -8.51 -5.99 -30.42
C HIS A 71 -8.34 -7.17 -29.45
N ASP A 72 -8.96 -7.10 -28.27
CA ASP A 72 -8.93 -8.20 -27.29
C ASP A 72 -9.62 -9.47 -27.82
N ILE A 73 -10.67 -9.32 -28.62
CA ILE A 73 -11.33 -10.45 -29.31
C ILE A 73 -10.40 -11.05 -30.38
N ASP A 74 -9.74 -10.22 -31.20
CA ASP A 74 -8.78 -10.68 -32.21
C ASP A 74 -7.61 -11.43 -31.58
N LEU A 75 -7.02 -10.90 -30.51
CA LEU A 75 -5.86 -11.50 -29.84
C LEU A 75 -6.20 -12.89 -29.28
N ARG A 76 -7.35 -13.04 -28.62
CA ARG A 76 -7.77 -14.33 -28.05
C ARG A 76 -8.12 -15.36 -29.11
N LEU A 77 -8.80 -14.94 -30.18
CA LEU A 77 -9.09 -15.83 -31.30
C LEU A 77 -7.81 -16.22 -32.05
N LYS A 78 -6.82 -15.31 -32.13
CA LYS A 78 -5.50 -15.60 -32.68
C LYS A 78 -4.80 -16.68 -31.87
N GLU A 79 -4.71 -16.52 -30.55
CA GLU A 79 -4.09 -17.48 -29.64
C GLU A 79 -4.71 -18.87 -29.78
N TRP A 80 -6.04 -18.95 -29.83
CA TRP A 80 -6.76 -20.20 -30.03
C TRP A 80 -6.57 -20.82 -31.42
N LEU A 81 -6.54 -20.02 -32.49
CA LEU A 81 -6.35 -20.55 -33.85
C LEU A 81 -4.92 -21.03 -34.10
N GLU A 82 -3.93 -20.44 -33.42
CA GLU A 82 -2.50 -20.74 -33.57
C GLU A 82 -2.03 -21.91 -32.70
N HIS A 83 -2.65 -22.13 -31.52
CA HIS A 83 -2.34 -23.24 -30.64
C HIS A 83 -3.45 -24.29 -30.76
N ASP A 84 -3.13 -25.54 -31.10
CA ASP A 84 -4.09 -26.62 -31.39
C ASP A 84 -4.84 -27.15 -30.13
N GLN A 85 -5.22 -26.24 -29.24
CA GLN A 85 -5.89 -26.48 -27.96
C GLN A 85 -7.38 -26.14 -28.05
N SER A 86 -8.22 -26.89 -27.33
CA SER A 86 -9.64 -26.56 -27.18
C SER A 86 -9.82 -25.31 -26.32
N LEU A 87 -10.64 -24.35 -26.75
CA LEU A 87 -11.08 -23.24 -25.90
C LEU A 87 -11.77 -23.78 -24.65
N ASP A 88 -11.19 -23.52 -23.47
CA ASP A 88 -11.75 -23.90 -22.18
C ASP A 88 -12.99 -23.05 -21.82
N THR A 89 -13.76 -23.50 -20.82
CA THR A 89 -15.02 -22.85 -20.42
C THR A 89 -14.82 -21.38 -20.04
N LEU A 90 -13.69 -21.04 -19.43
CA LEU A 90 -13.37 -19.69 -18.99
C LEU A 90 -13.09 -18.75 -20.18
N ALA A 91 -12.31 -19.20 -21.17
CA ALA A 91 -12.02 -18.43 -22.37
C ALA A 91 -13.29 -18.21 -23.22
N ARG A 92 -14.18 -19.20 -23.28
CA ARG A 92 -15.49 -19.07 -23.95
C ARG A 92 -16.37 -18.01 -23.27
N GLN A 93 -16.44 -18.03 -21.94
CA GLN A 93 -17.19 -17.02 -21.16
C GLN A 93 -16.60 -15.61 -21.36
N HIS A 94 -15.28 -15.50 -21.36
CA HIS A 94 -14.61 -14.22 -21.58
C HIS A 94 -14.87 -13.67 -23.00
N LEU A 95 -14.80 -14.51 -24.05
CA LEU A 95 -15.15 -14.09 -25.42
C LEU A 95 -16.61 -13.63 -25.52
N ALA A 96 -17.54 -14.35 -24.88
CA ALA A 96 -18.95 -13.95 -24.83
C ALA A 96 -19.14 -12.57 -24.18
N GLN A 97 -18.42 -12.31 -23.08
CA GLN A 97 -18.48 -11.03 -22.38
C GLN A 97 -17.95 -9.87 -23.24
N GLN A 98 -16.82 -10.06 -23.94
CA GLN A 98 -16.26 -9.03 -24.82
C GLN A 98 -17.18 -8.72 -26.01
N ILE A 99 -17.86 -9.73 -26.54
CA ILE A 99 -18.82 -9.54 -27.65
C ILE A 99 -20.07 -8.79 -27.18
N ALA A 100 -20.56 -9.07 -25.96
CA ALA A 100 -21.63 -8.30 -25.33
C ALA A 100 -21.23 -6.83 -25.09
N LEU A 101 -19.98 -6.58 -24.67
CA LEU A 101 -19.44 -5.24 -24.50
C LEU A 101 -19.38 -4.46 -25.82
N LEU A 102 -18.98 -5.10 -26.93
CA LEU A 102 -19.02 -4.47 -28.25
C LEU A 102 -20.44 -4.01 -28.64
N GLN A 103 -21.47 -4.82 -28.35
CA GLN A 103 -22.85 -4.48 -28.66
C GLN A 103 -23.37 -3.31 -27.83
N HIS A 104 -23.04 -3.28 -26.54
CA HIS A 104 -23.39 -2.19 -25.64
C HIS A 104 -22.74 -0.87 -26.07
N ALA A 105 -21.46 -0.91 -26.46
CA ALA A 105 -20.73 0.28 -26.90
C ALA A 105 -21.39 0.97 -28.12
N VAL A 106 -22.03 0.23 -29.04
CA VAL A 106 -22.74 0.81 -30.19
C VAL A 106 -24.04 1.53 -29.79
N GLY A 107 -24.70 1.07 -28.71
CA GLY A 107 -25.93 1.68 -28.19
C GLY A 107 -25.72 3.12 -27.73
N GLU A 108 -24.60 3.40 -27.07
CA GLU A 108 -24.25 4.72 -26.52
C GLU A 108 -23.98 5.78 -27.61
N TYR A 109 -23.48 5.37 -28.78
CA TYR A 109 -23.18 6.30 -29.88
C TYR A 109 -24.41 6.73 -30.68
N ARG A 110 -25.47 5.92 -30.75
CA ARG A 110 -26.72 6.29 -31.44
C ARG A 110 -27.51 7.38 -30.71
N THR A 111 -27.29 7.54 -29.41
CA THR A 111 -27.93 8.56 -28.57
C THR A 111 -27.19 9.89 -28.52
N SER A 112 -25.95 9.98 -29.02
CA SER A 112 -25.06 11.14 -28.83
C SER A 112 -24.94 12.09 -30.03
N THR A 113 -25.68 11.90 -31.13
CA THR A 113 -25.58 12.75 -32.34
C THR A 113 -26.67 13.83 -32.49
N ALA A 114 -27.29 14.29 -31.39
CA ALA A 114 -28.12 15.49 -31.41
C ALA A 114 -27.26 16.72 -31.11
N VAL A 115 -27.03 17.56 -32.13
CA VAL A 115 -26.24 18.80 -32.06
C VAL A 115 -27.00 19.88 -31.26
N PRO A 116 -26.39 20.57 -30.27
CA PRO A 116 -26.96 21.80 -29.73
C PRO A 116 -26.55 23.01 -30.59
N GLU A 117 -27.52 23.85 -30.92
CA GLU A 117 -27.33 25.10 -31.68
C GLU A 117 -26.49 26.13 -30.90
N THR A 118 -25.56 26.75 -31.62
CA THR A 118 -24.72 27.87 -31.20
C THR A 118 -25.54 29.13 -30.99
N ASN A 119 -25.47 29.74 -29.80
CA ASN A 119 -25.91 31.13 -29.58
C ASN A 119 -24.70 32.06 -29.43
N GLN A 120 -24.71 33.13 -30.23
CA GLN A 120 -23.72 34.20 -30.32
C GLN A 120 -23.73 35.10 -29.06
N PRO A 121 -22.63 35.83 -28.78
CA PRO A 121 -22.55 36.80 -27.68
C PRO A 121 -23.00 38.21 -28.12
N THR A 122 -23.75 38.89 -27.26
CA THR A 122 -24.01 40.35 -27.31
C THR A 122 -23.46 41.05 -26.07
N PRO A 123 -23.16 42.37 -26.14
CA PRO A 123 -22.05 42.97 -25.39
C PRO A 123 -22.44 43.69 -24.09
N SER A 124 -21.47 43.68 -23.16
CA SER A 124 -21.04 44.75 -22.24
C SER A 124 -22.10 45.61 -21.51
N THR A 125 -22.19 45.42 -20.19
CA THR A 125 -22.48 46.49 -19.22
C THR A 125 -21.45 46.46 -18.07
N ALA A 126 -21.04 47.65 -17.65
CA ALA A 126 -19.97 47.94 -16.68
C ALA A 126 -20.27 47.46 -15.24
N PRO A 127 -19.25 47.31 -14.36
CA PRO A 127 -19.40 46.70 -13.05
C PRO A 127 -19.96 47.68 -12.01
N SER A 128 -20.98 47.26 -11.26
CA SER A 128 -21.44 47.89 -10.03
C SER A 128 -20.76 47.27 -8.81
N GLU A 129 -20.33 48.11 -7.86
CA GLU A 129 -19.68 47.76 -6.59
C GLU A 129 -20.42 46.70 -5.77
N PRO A 130 -19.69 45.84 -5.01
CA PRO A 130 -20.30 44.92 -4.05
C PRO A 130 -20.71 45.66 -2.76
N PRO A 131 -21.81 45.25 -2.10
CA PRO A 131 -22.22 45.81 -0.81
C PRO A 131 -21.29 45.35 0.33
N PRO A 132 -21.24 46.08 1.45
CA PRO A 132 -20.28 45.85 2.53
C PRO A 132 -20.60 44.56 3.31
N VAL A 133 -19.52 43.85 3.64
CA VAL A 133 -19.51 42.65 4.48
C VAL A 133 -19.88 43.03 5.93
N PRO A 134 -20.84 42.35 6.59
CA PRO A 134 -21.13 42.59 8.00
C PRO A 134 -19.99 42.08 8.90
N PRO A 135 -19.77 42.69 10.08
CA PRO A 135 -18.63 42.37 10.93
C PRO A 135 -18.70 40.95 11.48
N ALA A 136 -17.53 40.30 11.53
CA ALA A 136 -17.34 38.96 12.04
C ALA A 136 -17.79 38.84 13.50
N ASN A 137 -18.71 37.92 13.77
CA ASN A 137 -18.97 37.43 15.12
C ASN A 137 -17.71 36.74 15.64
N THR A 138 -17.00 37.39 16.55
CA THR A 138 -15.93 36.81 17.35
C THR A 138 -16.54 35.90 18.42
N GLU A 139 -16.74 34.62 18.09
CA GLU A 139 -16.75 33.57 19.12
C GLU A 139 -15.30 33.20 19.46
N PRO A 140 -14.95 33.07 20.75
CA PRO A 140 -13.61 32.70 21.16
C PRO A 140 -13.32 31.26 20.73
N ALA A 141 -12.13 31.04 20.14
CA ALA A 141 -11.62 29.71 19.84
C ALA A 141 -11.67 28.81 21.09
N PRO A 142 -11.97 27.50 20.93
CA PRO A 142 -11.95 26.56 22.04
C PRO A 142 -10.57 26.58 22.73
N PRO A 143 -10.53 26.44 24.07
CA PRO A 143 -9.29 26.55 24.82
C PRO A 143 -8.27 25.51 24.36
N ILE A 144 -7.06 25.99 24.08
CA ILE A 144 -5.89 25.14 23.78
C ILE A 144 -5.70 24.20 24.98
N PRO A 145 -5.63 22.86 24.77
CA PRO A 145 -5.36 21.92 25.85
C PRO A 145 -4.05 22.32 26.55
N GLN A 146 -4.10 22.46 27.88
CA GLN A 146 -2.92 22.84 28.66
C GLN A 146 -1.77 21.84 28.44
N PRO A 147 -0.51 22.30 28.31
CA PRO A 147 0.63 21.42 28.19
C PRO A 147 0.76 20.54 29.44
N GLN A 148 0.79 19.22 29.23
CA GLN A 148 1.07 18.28 30.30
C GLN A 148 2.50 18.53 30.85
N PRO A 149 2.71 18.47 32.18
CA PRO A 149 4.03 18.62 32.77
C PRO A 149 5.00 17.54 32.26
N PRO A 150 6.33 17.81 32.29
CA PRO A 150 7.33 16.86 31.81
C PRO A 150 7.25 15.55 32.60
N ALA A 151 6.86 14.49 31.90
CA ALA A 151 6.68 13.17 32.49
C ALA A 151 8.02 12.43 32.56
N THR A 152 8.30 11.86 33.73
CA THR A 152 9.37 10.89 33.99
C THR A 152 9.27 9.68 33.05
N PRO A 153 10.38 8.95 32.81
CA PRO A 153 10.37 7.72 32.04
C PRO A 153 9.28 6.78 32.54
N ARG A 154 8.41 6.31 31.63
CA ARG A 154 7.37 5.34 31.99
C ARG A 154 8.03 4.01 32.38
N GLU A 155 7.59 3.44 33.50
CA GLU A 155 7.75 2.01 33.74
C GLU A 155 7.04 1.24 32.60
N PRO A 156 7.56 0.06 32.19
CA PRO A 156 7.00 -0.69 31.06
C PRO A 156 5.49 -0.89 31.25
N ASN A 157 4.70 -0.36 30.32
CA ASN A 157 3.25 -0.51 30.35
C ASN A 157 2.86 -1.97 30.10
N GLY A 158 2.11 -2.57 31.04
CA GLY A 158 1.36 -3.81 30.88
C GLY A 158 1.82 -4.95 31.78
N ARG A 159 0.90 -5.54 32.54
CA ARG A 159 1.15 -6.87 33.15
C ARG A 159 1.37 -7.87 32.00
N PRO A 160 2.30 -8.84 32.13
CA PRO A 160 2.46 -9.87 31.12
C PRO A 160 1.12 -10.58 30.89
N GLN A 161 0.72 -10.69 29.63
CA GLN A 161 -0.55 -11.31 29.26
C GLN A 161 -0.39 -12.83 29.36
N THR A 162 -1.26 -13.47 30.13
CA THR A 162 -1.20 -14.91 30.34
C THR A 162 -1.82 -15.63 29.15
N ILE A 163 -1.05 -16.46 28.47
CA ILE A 163 -1.48 -17.31 27.36
C ILE A 163 -1.23 -18.78 27.68
N VAL A 164 -2.05 -19.65 27.11
CA VAL A 164 -1.89 -21.11 27.24
C VAL A 164 -1.42 -21.67 25.90
N LEU A 165 -0.32 -22.41 25.91
CA LEU A 165 0.15 -23.21 24.77
C LEU A 165 -0.14 -24.68 25.06
N VAL A 166 -0.87 -25.35 24.16
CA VAL A 166 -1.19 -26.77 24.25
C VAL A 166 -0.54 -27.50 23.09
N GLU A 167 0.48 -28.30 23.38
CA GLU A 167 1.36 -28.92 22.38
C GLU A 167 2.03 -30.18 22.96
N ASP A 168 1.87 -31.32 22.30
CA ASP A 168 2.39 -32.62 22.76
C ASP A 168 3.89 -32.82 22.45
N ASP A 169 4.40 -32.20 21.38
CA ASP A 169 5.83 -32.16 21.09
C ASP A 169 6.58 -31.23 22.06
N ARG A 170 7.19 -31.85 23.08
CA ARG A 170 7.93 -31.13 24.13
C ARG A 170 9.10 -30.31 23.62
N GLU A 171 9.79 -30.75 22.57
CA GLU A 171 10.97 -30.04 22.07
C GLU A 171 10.54 -28.78 21.29
N PHE A 172 9.53 -28.93 20.43
CA PHE A 172 8.92 -27.81 19.71
C PHE A 172 8.26 -26.82 20.67
N ALA A 173 7.48 -27.33 21.64
CA ALA A 173 6.84 -26.52 22.68
C ALA A 173 7.85 -25.69 23.48
N ALA A 174 8.97 -26.29 23.92
CA ALA A 174 9.99 -25.59 24.69
C ALA A 174 10.64 -24.44 23.89
N LYS A 175 10.92 -24.67 22.59
CA LYS A 175 11.44 -23.63 21.69
C LYS A 175 10.44 -22.48 21.53
N LEU A 176 9.17 -22.81 21.31
CA LEU A 176 8.11 -21.81 21.12
C LEU A 176 7.82 -21.01 22.40
N VAL A 177 7.79 -21.66 23.56
CA VAL A 177 7.68 -21.01 24.88
C VAL A 177 8.83 -20.05 25.12
N GLY A 178 10.06 -20.47 24.82
CA GLY A 178 11.24 -19.62 24.93
C GLY A 178 11.08 -18.34 24.09
N GLN A 179 10.62 -18.48 22.85
CA GLN A 179 10.32 -17.34 21.98
C GLN A 179 9.21 -16.47 22.55
N LEU A 180 8.03 -17.02 22.87
CA LEU A 180 6.89 -16.26 23.38
C LEU A 180 7.19 -15.51 24.69
N ARG A 181 7.96 -16.10 25.61
CA ARG A 181 8.39 -15.44 26.86
C ARG A 181 9.33 -14.27 26.63
N LEU A 182 10.21 -14.35 25.62
CA LEU A 182 11.03 -13.19 25.21
C LEU A 182 10.17 -12.01 24.75
N PHE A 183 8.92 -12.25 24.40
CA PHE A 183 7.95 -11.28 23.91
C PHE A 183 6.93 -10.83 24.98
N ASN A 184 7.24 -11.00 26.26
CA ASN A 184 6.45 -10.54 27.42
C ASN A 184 5.08 -11.23 27.59
N TYR A 185 4.92 -12.40 27.00
CA TYR A 185 3.81 -13.30 27.29
C TYR A 185 4.17 -14.21 28.48
N ASP A 186 3.23 -14.34 29.41
CA ASP A 186 3.32 -15.38 30.44
C ASP A 186 2.69 -16.66 29.89
N VAL A 187 3.54 -17.64 29.56
CA VAL A 187 3.11 -18.84 28.84
C VAL A 187 2.99 -20.01 29.80
N HIS A 188 1.76 -20.51 29.92
CA HIS A 188 1.45 -21.80 30.54
C HIS A 188 1.46 -22.89 29.48
N LEU A 189 2.47 -23.76 29.54
CA LEU A 189 2.57 -24.92 28.66
C LEU A 189 1.74 -26.08 29.23
N VAL A 190 0.95 -26.70 28.36
CA VAL A 190 0.21 -27.94 28.60
C VAL A 190 0.60 -28.92 27.50
N ASN A 191 0.91 -30.16 27.86
CA ASN A 191 1.39 -31.16 26.90
C ASN A 191 0.35 -32.22 26.52
N ASP A 192 -0.84 -32.14 27.09
CA ASP A 192 -1.94 -33.05 26.85
C ASP A 192 -3.27 -32.28 26.96
N LEU A 193 -4.36 -32.95 26.61
CA LEU A 193 -5.70 -32.36 26.67
C LEU A 193 -6.36 -32.57 28.05
N GLU A 194 -5.74 -33.35 28.93
CA GLU A 194 -6.31 -33.73 30.22
C GLU A 194 -6.28 -32.55 31.19
N GLY A 195 -7.42 -32.23 31.79
CA GLY A 195 -7.51 -31.13 32.77
C GLY A 195 -7.40 -29.72 32.18
N LEU A 196 -7.22 -29.57 30.86
CA LEU A 196 -7.18 -28.28 30.16
C LEU A 196 -8.40 -27.38 30.47
N PRO A 197 -9.67 -27.89 30.49
CA PRO A 197 -10.82 -27.06 30.84
C PRO A 197 -10.74 -26.48 32.26
N THR A 198 -10.23 -27.27 33.22
CA THR A 198 -10.05 -26.85 34.61
C THR A 198 -8.99 -25.77 34.71
N LEU A 199 -7.87 -25.93 34.00
CA LEU A 199 -6.78 -24.96 33.95
C LEU A 199 -7.24 -23.62 33.36
N ILE A 200 -7.94 -23.66 32.22
CA ILE A 200 -8.43 -22.45 31.55
C ILE A 200 -9.43 -21.69 32.42
N ARG A 201 -10.28 -22.39 33.19
CA ARG A 201 -11.18 -21.76 34.16
C ARG A 201 -10.43 -21.09 35.30
N ALA A 202 -9.31 -21.66 35.75
CA ALA A 202 -8.50 -21.12 36.84
C ALA A 202 -7.65 -19.91 36.42
N ILE A 203 -7.05 -19.98 35.23
CA ILE A 203 -6.10 -18.96 34.74
C ILE A 203 -6.79 -17.83 33.99
N ASN A 204 -7.90 -18.15 33.29
CA ASN A 204 -8.60 -17.23 32.40
C ASN A 204 -7.64 -16.52 31.41
N PRO A 205 -6.98 -17.27 30.50
CA PRO A 205 -5.94 -16.73 29.63
C PRO A 205 -6.50 -15.75 28.60
N ALA A 206 -5.64 -14.81 28.17
CA ALA A 206 -5.94 -13.83 27.13
C ALA A 206 -6.06 -14.47 25.73
N ALA A 207 -5.34 -15.58 25.48
CA ALA A 207 -5.43 -16.37 24.25
C ALA A 207 -4.94 -17.81 24.48
N ILE A 208 -5.33 -18.71 23.58
CA ILE A 208 -4.88 -20.11 23.55
C ILE A 208 -4.18 -20.38 22.22
N ILE A 209 -3.00 -20.99 22.27
CA ILE A 209 -2.35 -21.64 21.12
C ILE A 209 -2.55 -23.14 21.27
N MET A 210 -3.13 -23.80 20.28
CA MET A 210 -3.59 -25.18 20.36
C MET A 210 -3.08 -26.00 19.17
N ASP A 211 -2.37 -27.11 19.41
CA ASP A 211 -2.19 -28.11 18.35
C ASP A 211 -3.54 -28.74 17.98
N ILE A 212 -3.69 -29.17 16.74
CA ILE A 212 -4.88 -29.90 16.29
C ILE A 212 -4.71 -31.40 16.54
N VAL A 213 -3.51 -31.91 16.30
CA VAL A 213 -3.23 -33.35 16.31
C VAL A 213 -2.70 -33.73 17.68
N PHE A 214 -3.36 -34.68 18.32
CA PHE A 214 -2.91 -35.28 19.58
C PHE A 214 -3.05 -36.81 19.49
N PRO A 215 -2.43 -37.59 20.40
CA PRO A 215 -2.55 -39.04 20.43
C PRO A 215 -4.00 -39.57 20.48
N GLU A 216 -4.94 -38.79 21.03
CA GLU A 216 -6.36 -39.10 21.13
C GLU A 216 -7.10 -39.00 19.77
N GLY A 217 -6.54 -38.30 18.79
CA GLY A 217 -7.09 -38.21 17.44
C GLY A 217 -6.61 -37.00 16.63
N ASP A 218 -6.74 -37.09 15.31
CA ASP A 218 -6.20 -36.10 14.37
C ASP A 218 -6.90 -34.72 14.39
N LEU A 219 -8.00 -34.58 15.13
CA LEU A 219 -8.76 -33.34 15.32
C LEU A 219 -9.04 -33.06 16.81
N ALA A 220 -8.42 -33.83 17.72
CA ALA A 220 -8.74 -33.81 19.14
C ALA A 220 -8.59 -32.41 19.77
N GLY A 221 -7.62 -31.62 19.31
CA GLY A 221 -7.46 -30.23 19.76
C GLY A 221 -8.67 -29.35 19.41
N THR A 222 -9.18 -29.46 18.18
CA THR A 222 -10.36 -28.67 17.73
C THR A 222 -11.65 -29.09 18.42
N GLU A 223 -11.82 -30.39 18.68
CA GLU A 223 -12.97 -30.93 19.42
C GLU A 223 -12.98 -30.45 20.87
N THR A 224 -11.79 -30.42 21.49
CA THR A 224 -11.61 -29.95 22.87
C THR A 224 -11.94 -28.46 23.00
N ILE A 225 -11.47 -27.62 22.08
CA ILE A 225 -11.82 -26.19 22.06
C ILE A 225 -13.31 -25.98 21.79
N ALA A 226 -13.91 -26.73 20.87
CA ALA A 226 -15.35 -26.62 20.60
C ALA A 226 -16.21 -26.96 21.83
N ASN A 227 -15.78 -27.94 22.64
CA ASN A 227 -16.40 -28.22 23.94
C ASN A 227 -16.21 -27.07 24.92
N LEU A 228 -14.98 -26.57 25.06
CA LEU A 228 -14.63 -25.48 25.97
C LEU A 228 -15.41 -24.19 25.68
N GLN A 229 -15.53 -23.79 24.40
CA GLN A 229 -16.20 -22.55 24.02
C GLN A 229 -17.72 -22.61 24.24
N ARG A 230 -18.35 -23.79 24.10
CA ARG A 230 -19.80 -23.96 24.36
C ARG A 230 -20.20 -23.68 25.81
N GLU A 231 -19.28 -23.88 26.75
CA GLU A 231 -19.53 -23.71 28.18
C GLU A 231 -19.28 -22.29 28.68
N ARG A 232 -18.91 -21.35 27.80
CA ARG A 232 -18.53 -19.97 28.17
C ARG A 232 -19.48 -18.94 27.55
N THR A 233 -19.71 -17.87 28.31
CA THR A 233 -20.43 -16.68 27.84
C THR A 233 -19.56 -15.79 26.94
N GLU A 234 -18.25 -15.74 27.22
CA GLU A 234 -17.27 -15.03 26.42
C GLU A 234 -16.24 -16.03 25.87
N PRO A 235 -16.11 -16.15 24.53
CA PRO A 235 -15.15 -17.06 23.91
C PRO A 235 -13.73 -16.52 24.09
N ILE A 236 -12.78 -17.42 24.31
CA ILE A 236 -11.35 -17.07 24.36
C ILE A 236 -10.79 -17.13 22.94
N PRO A 237 -9.98 -16.15 22.49
CA PRO A 237 -9.29 -16.22 21.21
C PRO A 237 -8.39 -17.47 21.11
N VAL A 238 -8.50 -18.20 20.00
CA VAL A 238 -7.73 -19.44 19.77
C VAL A 238 -6.94 -19.36 18.46
N ILE A 239 -5.65 -19.69 18.53
CA ILE A 239 -4.78 -19.89 17.36
C ILE A 239 -4.45 -21.37 17.25
N TYR A 240 -4.65 -21.95 16.08
CA TYR A 240 -4.26 -23.32 15.80
C TYR A 240 -2.88 -23.41 15.16
N ILE A 241 -2.10 -24.39 15.62
CA ILE A 241 -0.87 -24.84 15.00
C ILE A 241 -1.06 -26.30 14.60
N SER A 242 -0.53 -26.76 13.46
CA SER A 242 -0.66 -28.16 13.08
C SER A 242 0.38 -28.60 12.05
N GLN A 243 0.75 -29.87 12.04
CA GLN A 243 1.50 -30.47 10.92
C GLN A 243 0.62 -30.73 9.69
N ARG A 244 -0.71 -30.77 9.87
CA ARG A 244 -1.66 -30.92 8.77
C ARG A 244 -1.93 -29.55 8.14
N ASP A 245 -2.10 -29.52 6.82
CA ASP A 245 -2.50 -28.31 6.08
C ASP A 245 -3.68 -28.56 5.13
N ASP A 246 -4.35 -29.70 5.28
CA ASP A 246 -5.49 -30.06 4.44
C ASP A 246 -6.77 -29.31 4.84
N PHE A 247 -7.71 -29.29 3.90
CA PHE A 247 -9.00 -28.62 4.05
C PHE A 247 -9.77 -29.07 5.30
N THR A 248 -9.68 -30.35 5.68
CA THR A 248 -10.44 -30.90 6.81
C THR A 248 -9.96 -30.32 8.13
N ALA A 249 -8.65 -30.30 8.35
CA ALA A 249 -8.03 -29.71 9.54
C ALA A 249 -8.34 -28.21 9.65
N ARG A 250 -8.22 -27.47 8.54
CA ARG A 250 -8.55 -26.04 8.49
C ARG A 250 -10.03 -25.77 8.75
N LEU A 251 -10.94 -26.58 8.19
CA LEU A 251 -12.37 -26.44 8.40
C LEU A 251 -12.77 -26.73 9.86
N ALA A 252 -12.15 -27.73 10.50
CA ALA A 252 -12.37 -28.05 11.90
C ALA A 252 -11.94 -26.90 12.83
N ALA A 253 -10.77 -26.32 12.57
CA ALA A 253 -10.29 -25.13 13.27
C ALA A 253 -11.29 -23.96 13.19
N VAL A 254 -11.83 -23.66 12.00
CA VAL A 254 -12.85 -22.61 11.83
C VAL A 254 -14.14 -22.94 12.59
N ARG A 255 -14.65 -24.17 12.49
CA ARG A 255 -15.90 -24.60 13.15
C ARG A 255 -15.83 -24.55 14.67
N SER A 256 -14.64 -24.70 15.23
CA SER A 256 -14.38 -24.58 16.67
C SER A 256 -14.16 -23.15 17.17
N GLY A 257 -14.31 -22.13 16.30
CA GLY A 257 -14.07 -20.73 16.66
C GLY A 257 -12.60 -20.30 16.65
N GLY A 258 -11.76 -20.97 15.87
CA GLY A 258 -10.36 -20.59 15.66
C GLY A 258 -10.21 -19.26 14.91
N HIS A 259 -9.30 -18.41 15.37
CA HIS A 259 -9.05 -17.08 14.83
C HIS A 259 -7.87 -17.02 13.85
N ALA A 260 -6.91 -17.95 13.99
CA ALA A 260 -5.78 -18.08 13.07
C ALA A 260 -5.32 -19.55 12.99
N TYR A 261 -4.62 -19.88 11.90
CA TYR A 261 -4.11 -21.22 11.62
C TYR A 261 -2.71 -21.14 11.04
N PHE A 262 -1.76 -21.87 11.62
CA PHE A 262 -0.37 -21.95 11.18
C PHE A 262 0.05 -23.40 10.94
N ALA A 263 0.53 -23.70 9.74
CA ALA A 263 1.17 -24.98 9.45
C ALA A 263 2.58 -25.01 10.07
N LYS A 264 2.97 -26.15 10.66
CA LYS A 264 4.33 -26.37 11.16
C LYS A 264 5.29 -26.59 9.97
N PRO A 265 6.51 -26.04 9.98
CA PRO A 265 7.13 -25.25 11.06
C PRO A 265 6.52 -23.83 11.18
N VAL A 266 6.19 -23.43 12.40
CA VAL A 266 5.53 -22.14 12.66
C VAL A 266 6.55 -21.00 12.67
N ASP A 267 6.26 -19.93 11.92
CA ASP A 267 6.98 -18.66 12.05
C ASP A 267 6.53 -17.96 13.34
N ALA A 268 7.42 -17.92 14.33
CA ALA A 268 7.14 -17.31 15.61
C ALA A 268 6.76 -15.83 15.50
N GLY A 269 7.40 -15.07 14.61
CA GLY A 269 7.08 -13.66 14.39
C GLY A 269 5.66 -13.45 13.89
N GLN A 270 5.21 -14.27 12.93
CA GLN A 270 3.83 -14.22 12.45
C GLN A 270 2.82 -14.66 13.53
N LEU A 271 3.17 -15.69 14.31
CA LEU A 271 2.36 -16.16 15.43
C LEU A 271 2.18 -15.06 16.50
N ILE A 272 3.28 -14.39 16.87
CA ILE A 272 3.24 -13.32 17.86
C ILE A 272 2.43 -12.13 17.35
N ASN A 273 2.59 -11.75 16.07
CA ASN A 273 1.77 -10.70 15.47
C ASN A 273 0.27 -11.07 15.50
N ALA A 274 -0.07 -12.36 15.35
CA ALA A 274 -1.44 -12.83 15.52
C ALA A 274 -1.91 -12.76 16.98
N LEU A 275 -1.06 -13.14 17.95
CA LEU A 275 -1.35 -12.98 19.37
C LEU A 275 -1.57 -11.52 19.75
N ASP A 276 -0.68 -10.61 19.35
CA ASP A 276 -0.76 -9.18 19.68
C ASP A 276 -2.09 -8.56 19.20
N ARG A 277 -2.60 -8.99 18.03
CA ARG A 277 -3.92 -8.60 17.51
C ARG A 277 -5.07 -9.15 18.35
N LEU A 278 -4.97 -10.39 18.83
CA LEU A 278 -6.04 -11.07 19.56
C LEU A 278 -6.08 -10.68 21.05
N THR A 279 -4.94 -10.43 21.68
CA THR A 279 -4.83 -10.03 23.08
C THR A 279 -4.95 -8.52 23.28
N GLY A 280 -5.22 -7.76 22.22
CA GLY A 280 -5.50 -6.32 22.30
C GLY A 280 -4.31 -5.46 22.72
N VAL A 281 -3.08 -5.90 22.44
CA VAL A 281 -1.87 -5.08 22.70
C VAL A 281 -1.83 -3.86 21.77
N GLU A 282 -2.53 -3.92 20.63
CA GLU A 282 -2.96 -2.73 19.91
C GLU A 282 -4.39 -2.34 20.32
N GLU A 283 -4.53 -1.13 20.86
CA GLU A 283 -5.81 -0.59 21.27
C GLU A 283 -6.79 -0.51 20.11
N ASN A 284 -7.98 -1.07 20.34
CA ASN A 284 -9.19 -0.89 19.54
C ASN A 284 -9.59 0.60 19.55
N THR A 285 -8.97 1.41 18.69
CA THR A 285 -9.53 2.74 18.39
C THR A 285 -10.89 2.52 17.72
N PRO A 286 -11.98 3.14 18.21
CA PRO A 286 -13.28 2.98 17.60
C PRO A 286 -13.23 3.40 16.14
N LEU A 287 -14.00 2.72 15.28
CA LEU A 287 -14.10 3.09 13.86
C LEU A 287 -14.67 4.50 13.75
N ARG A 288 -14.12 5.31 12.85
CA ARG A 288 -14.54 6.69 12.61
C ARG A 288 -15.27 6.76 11.27
N VAL A 289 -16.50 7.23 11.28
CA VAL A 289 -17.33 7.28 10.07
C VAL A 289 -17.81 8.70 9.84
N LEU A 290 -17.53 9.25 8.66
CA LEU A 290 -18.06 10.54 8.24
C LEU A 290 -19.28 10.29 7.35
N ILE A 291 -20.40 10.93 7.66
CA ILE A 291 -21.64 10.88 6.88
C ILE A 291 -21.84 12.26 6.27
N VAL A 292 -22.04 12.30 4.95
CA VAL A 292 -22.35 13.53 4.21
C VAL A 292 -23.72 13.33 3.58
N ASP A 293 -24.71 14.01 4.13
CA ASP A 293 -26.12 13.86 3.78
C ASP A 293 -26.84 15.18 4.07
N ASP A 294 -27.58 15.72 3.11
CA ASP A 294 -28.28 17.00 3.28
C ASP A 294 -29.52 16.88 4.18
N ASP A 295 -30.02 15.66 4.40
CA ASP A 295 -31.05 15.37 5.37
C ASP A 295 -30.46 15.25 6.79
N GLN A 296 -30.64 16.33 7.56
CA GLN A 296 -30.17 16.43 8.93
C GLN A 296 -30.77 15.35 9.86
N GLU A 297 -32.04 15.00 9.70
CA GLU A 297 -32.71 14.03 10.57
C GLU A 297 -32.20 12.62 10.27
N PHE A 298 -32.09 12.27 9.00
CA PHE A 298 -31.54 11.00 8.57
C PHE A 298 -30.06 10.83 9.00
N GLY A 299 -29.25 11.88 8.85
CA GLY A 299 -27.86 11.91 9.31
C GLY A 299 -27.72 11.66 10.81
N HIS A 300 -28.53 12.33 11.64
CA HIS A 300 -28.55 12.11 13.09
C HIS A 300 -28.94 10.67 13.48
N ASN A 301 -29.93 10.09 12.79
CA ASN A 301 -30.35 8.71 13.04
C ASN A 301 -29.25 7.69 12.70
N CYS A 302 -28.51 7.92 11.62
CA CYS A 302 -27.37 7.10 11.26
C CYS A 302 -26.23 7.20 12.29
N VAL A 303 -25.90 8.43 12.73
CA VAL A 303 -24.90 8.65 13.79
C VAL A 303 -25.29 7.90 15.06
N HIS A 304 -26.52 8.05 15.53
CA HIS A 304 -27.00 7.38 16.74
C HIS A 304 -26.89 5.85 16.65
N SER A 305 -27.27 5.29 15.50
CA SER A 305 -27.20 3.84 15.25
C SER A 305 -25.75 3.32 15.29
N LEU A 306 -24.81 4.08 14.71
CA LEU A 306 -23.39 3.73 14.69
C LEU A 306 -22.73 3.89 16.07
N GLU A 307 -23.08 4.94 16.81
CA GLU A 307 -22.55 5.17 18.15
C GLU A 307 -22.95 4.08 19.16
N ILE A 308 -24.19 3.59 19.09
CA ILE A 308 -24.64 2.43 19.89
C ILE A 308 -23.78 1.19 19.59
N ALA A 309 -23.33 1.03 18.36
CA ALA A 309 -22.44 -0.06 17.94
C ALA A 309 -20.96 0.17 18.28
N GLY A 310 -20.61 1.25 18.99
CA GLY A 310 -19.23 1.59 19.35
C GLY A 310 -18.42 2.23 18.21
N ILE A 311 -19.10 2.73 17.17
CA ILE A 311 -18.49 3.45 16.04
C ILE A 311 -18.66 4.95 16.26
N HIS A 312 -17.55 5.68 16.24
CA HIS A 312 -17.57 7.13 16.38
C HIS A 312 -17.97 7.78 15.04
N ALA A 313 -19.21 8.23 14.93
CA ALA A 313 -19.73 8.80 13.69
C ALA A 313 -19.87 10.33 13.77
N ARG A 314 -19.77 10.99 12.61
CA ARG A 314 -20.06 12.42 12.46
C ARG A 314 -20.87 12.63 11.19
N ALA A 315 -21.97 13.37 11.27
CA ALA A 315 -22.74 13.81 10.11
C ALA A 315 -22.44 15.28 9.79
N ILE A 316 -22.32 15.59 8.50
CA ILE A 316 -22.30 16.94 7.95
C ILE A 316 -23.37 17.06 6.87
N THR A 317 -24.00 18.23 6.80
CA THR A 317 -25.06 18.52 5.82
C THR A 317 -24.58 19.34 4.63
N ASP A 318 -23.47 20.07 4.78
CA ASP A 318 -22.87 20.84 3.70
C ASP A 318 -21.68 20.08 3.09
N PRO A 319 -21.77 19.63 1.82
CA PRO A 319 -20.70 18.87 1.18
C PRO A 319 -19.39 19.67 1.05
N ARG A 320 -19.42 21.01 1.12
CA ARG A 320 -18.22 21.86 1.07
C ARG A 320 -17.31 21.68 2.27
N GLU A 321 -17.84 21.22 3.41
CA GLU A 321 -17.05 20.97 4.61
C GLU A 321 -16.25 19.65 4.55
N THR A 322 -16.57 18.77 3.60
CA THR A 322 -16.04 17.40 3.54
C THR A 322 -14.51 17.36 3.61
N LEU A 323 -13.80 18.13 2.77
CA LEU A 323 -12.34 18.10 2.74
C LEU A 323 -11.70 18.54 4.07
N ASN A 324 -12.28 19.53 4.75
CA ASN A 324 -11.82 19.96 6.07
C ASN A 324 -12.08 18.87 7.12
N GLN A 325 -13.27 18.25 7.10
CA GLN A 325 -13.59 17.15 8.00
C GLN A 325 -12.72 15.92 7.74
N LEU A 326 -12.34 15.61 6.50
CA LEU A 326 -11.38 14.53 6.23
C LEU A 326 -10.03 14.77 6.94
N GLN A 327 -9.57 16.02 7.02
CA GLN A 327 -8.32 16.36 7.70
C GLN A 327 -8.44 16.35 9.22
N VAL A 328 -9.52 16.92 9.77
CA VAL A 328 -9.72 17.09 11.22
C VAL A 328 -10.27 15.81 11.85
N PHE A 329 -11.30 15.23 11.22
CA PHE A 329 -12.01 14.06 11.71
C PHE A 329 -11.41 12.73 11.22
N GLN A 330 -10.48 12.72 10.27
CA GLN A 330 -9.74 11.52 9.82
C GLN A 330 -10.57 10.21 9.87
N PRO A 331 -11.66 10.14 9.10
CA PRO A 331 -12.54 8.97 9.12
C PRO A 331 -11.87 7.75 8.48
N ASP A 332 -12.26 6.56 8.94
CA ASP A 332 -11.91 5.26 8.33
C ASP A 332 -12.81 4.90 7.15
N LEU A 333 -13.99 5.53 7.04
CA LEU A 333 -14.96 5.33 5.99
C LEU A 333 -15.82 6.59 5.83
N ILE A 334 -16.18 6.92 4.60
CA ILE A 334 -17.16 7.97 4.30
C ILE A 334 -18.43 7.39 3.71
N VAL A 335 -19.57 7.90 4.19
CA VAL A 335 -20.90 7.61 3.69
C VAL A 335 -21.39 8.86 2.99
N LEU A 336 -21.76 8.77 1.72
CA LEU A 336 -22.19 9.89 0.89
C LEU A 336 -23.62 9.68 0.41
N ASP A 337 -24.49 10.67 0.57
CA ASP A 337 -25.73 10.69 -0.21
C ASP A 337 -25.39 10.85 -1.70
N MET A 338 -26.11 10.12 -2.54
CA MET A 338 -26.06 10.25 -3.99
C MET A 338 -26.46 11.65 -4.45
N TYR A 339 -27.49 12.20 -3.83
CA TYR A 339 -28.11 13.46 -4.24
C TYR A 339 -28.03 14.45 -3.09
N MET A 340 -27.29 15.53 -3.29
CA MET A 340 -27.18 16.63 -2.35
C MET A 340 -27.22 17.96 -3.11
N PRO A 341 -27.55 19.08 -2.45
CA PRO A 341 -27.37 20.40 -3.02
C PRO A 341 -25.90 20.65 -3.39
N ILE A 342 -25.66 21.53 -4.36
CA ILE A 342 -24.32 21.98 -4.80
C ILE A 342 -23.55 20.95 -5.64
N CYS A 343 -23.44 19.70 -5.19
CA CYS A 343 -22.82 18.61 -5.95
C CYS A 343 -23.45 17.26 -5.61
N SER A 344 -23.41 16.34 -6.57
CA SER A 344 -23.78 14.94 -6.34
C SER A 344 -22.70 14.22 -5.52
N GLY A 345 -23.08 13.15 -4.83
CA GLY A 345 -22.13 12.30 -4.13
C GLY A 345 -21.02 11.77 -5.05
N LYS A 346 -21.33 11.53 -6.33
CA LYS A 346 -20.36 11.04 -7.34
C LYS A 346 -19.28 12.07 -7.64
N GLU A 347 -19.68 13.33 -7.78
CA GLU A 347 -18.75 14.45 -7.99
C GLU A 347 -17.89 14.63 -6.75
N LEU A 348 -18.49 14.59 -5.55
CA LEU A 348 -17.75 14.68 -4.29
C LEU A 348 -16.76 13.52 -4.12
N ALA A 349 -17.16 12.29 -4.42
CA ALA A 349 -16.26 11.14 -4.42
C ALA A 349 -15.09 11.32 -5.40
N SER A 350 -15.36 11.85 -6.60
CA SER A 350 -14.31 12.16 -7.58
C SER A 350 -13.34 13.22 -7.07
N ILE A 351 -13.81 14.25 -6.37
CA ILE A 351 -12.97 15.27 -5.71
C ILE A 351 -12.11 14.63 -4.62
N ILE A 352 -12.67 13.73 -3.81
CA ILE A 352 -11.93 12.99 -2.78
C ILE A 352 -10.84 12.12 -3.42
N ARG A 353 -11.15 11.43 -4.53
CA ARG A 353 -10.21 10.55 -5.25
C ARG A 353 -9.08 11.28 -5.97
N GLN A 354 -9.21 12.59 -6.22
CA GLN A 354 -8.10 13.42 -6.73
C GLN A 354 -7.01 13.67 -5.67
N GLN A 355 -7.28 13.38 -4.40
CA GLN A 355 -6.32 13.51 -3.32
C GLN A 355 -5.68 12.14 -3.08
N ASP A 356 -4.39 11.98 -3.42
CA ASP A 356 -3.66 10.71 -3.28
C ASP A 356 -3.81 10.07 -1.89
N ARG A 357 -3.84 10.91 -0.86
CA ARG A 357 -4.04 10.52 0.55
C ARG A 357 -5.35 9.76 0.81
N TYR A 358 -6.40 9.98 0.03
CA TYR A 358 -7.73 9.40 0.25
C TYR A 358 -8.13 8.38 -0.83
N VAL A 359 -7.23 8.02 -1.74
CA VAL A 359 -7.50 7.03 -2.81
C VAL A 359 -7.91 5.66 -2.24
N GLY A 360 -7.33 5.26 -1.10
CA GLY A 360 -7.66 4.01 -0.41
C GLY A 360 -8.82 4.08 0.59
N MET A 361 -9.43 5.27 0.80
CA MET A 361 -10.51 5.42 1.78
C MET A 361 -11.82 4.83 1.25
N PRO A 362 -12.51 3.97 2.00
CA PRO A 362 -13.79 3.43 1.55
C PRO A 362 -14.87 4.50 1.41
N ILE A 363 -15.59 4.48 0.28
CA ILE A 363 -16.74 5.35 0.02
C ILE A 363 -17.98 4.48 -0.16
N VAL A 364 -18.97 4.66 0.71
CA VAL A 364 -20.28 4.01 0.65
C VAL A 364 -21.33 5.02 0.24
N PHE A 365 -22.12 4.72 -0.78
CA PHE A 365 -23.20 5.59 -1.22
C PHE A 365 -24.53 5.23 -0.57
N LEU A 366 -25.30 6.23 -0.16
CA LEU A 366 -26.71 6.10 0.21
C LEU A 366 -27.58 6.64 -0.92
N SER A 367 -28.66 5.94 -1.26
CA SER A 367 -29.57 6.44 -2.30
C SER A 367 -30.95 5.81 -2.21
N ALA A 368 -31.98 6.58 -2.57
CA ALA A 368 -33.32 6.06 -2.80
C ALA A 368 -33.50 5.40 -4.20
N GLU A 369 -32.46 5.40 -5.04
CA GLU A 369 -32.53 4.96 -6.43
C GLU A 369 -32.61 3.42 -6.54
N THR A 370 -33.67 2.92 -7.18
CA THR A 370 -33.91 1.47 -7.38
C THR A 370 -33.41 0.99 -8.75
N ASN A 371 -33.00 1.91 -9.63
CA ASN A 371 -32.51 1.57 -10.95
C ASN A 371 -31.09 0.95 -10.91
N ARG A 372 -31.01 -0.34 -11.22
CA ARG A 372 -29.76 -1.13 -11.29
C ARG A 372 -28.68 -0.51 -12.20
N LEU A 373 -29.05 0.18 -13.28
CA LEU A 373 -28.06 0.80 -14.18
C LEU A 373 -27.38 2.01 -13.54
N GLN A 374 -28.13 2.81 -12.77
CA GLN A 374 -27.56 3.91 -12.00
C GLN A 374 -26.70 3.40 -10.85
N GLN A 375 -27.13 2.32 -10.18
CA GLN A 375 -26.33 1.65 -9.14
C GLN A 375 -25.00 1.09 -9.69
N GLN A 376 -24.99 0.54 -10.90
CA GLN A 376 -23.76 0.05 -11.54
C GLN A 376 -22.77 1.18 -11.88
N SER A 377 -23.26 2.35 -12.30
CA SER A 377 -22.39 3.51 -12.61
C SER A 377 -21.62 4.05 -11.41
N VAL A 378 -22.09 3.78 -10.19
CA VAL A 378 -21.46 4.21 -8.92
C VAL A 378 -20.23 3.35 -8.62
N LEU A 379 -20.33 2.03 -8.87
CA LEU A 379 -19.21 1.10 -8.69
C LEU A 379 -18.04 1.42 -9.64
N SER A 380 -18.33 1.89 -10.85
CA SER A 380 -17.34 2.30 -11.85
C SER A 380 -16.47 3.50 -11.42
N LEU A 381 -16.93 4.28 -10.45
CA LEU A 381 -16.24 5.48 -9.91
C LEU A 381 -15.35 5.15 -8.70
N GLY A 382 -15.16 3.87 -8.38
CA GLY A 382 -14.36 3.44 -7.23
C GLY A 382 -15.12 3.53 -5.89
N ALA A 383 -16.45 3.40 -5.94
CA ALA A 383 -17.29 3.19 -4.77
C ALA A 383 -17.12 1.76 -4.23
N ASP A 384 -17.01 1.63 -2.92
CA ASP A 384 -16.86 0.34 -2.25
C ASP A 384 -18.21 -0.35 -2.01
N ASP A 385 -19.30 0.43 -1.94
CA ASP A 385 -20.65 -0.09 -1.84
C ASP A 385 -21.75 0.94 -2.13
N PHE A 386 -22.97 0.41 -2.23
CA PHE A 386 -24.20 1.16 -2.33
C PHE A 386 -25.25 0.59 -1.38
N LEU A 387 -25.88 1.46 -0.58
CA LEU A 387 -26.95 1.15 0.36
C LEU A 387 -28.23 1.89 -0.02
N ALA A 388 -29.32 1.14 -0.16
CA ALA A 388 -30.62 1.70 -0.53
C ALA A 388 -31.31 2.33 0.70
N LYS A 389 -31.86 3.54 0.54
CA LYS A 389 -32.78 4.17 1.50
C LYS A 389 -34.21 3.64 1.24
N PRO A 390 -35.00 3.33 2.28
CA PRO A 390 -34.65 3.34 3.70
C PRO A 390 -33.79 2.12 4.08
N ILE A 391 -32.80 2.34 4.96
CA ILE A 391 -31.92 1.28 5.48
C ILE A 391 -32.21 1.02 6.96
N SER A 392 -32.19 -0.24 7.37
CA SER A 392 -32.32 -0.58 8.79
C SER A 392 -31.03 -0.24 9.56
N PRO A 393 -31.10 0.16 10.84
CA PRO A 393 -29.91 0.39 11.66
C PRO A 393 -28.94 -0.80 11.69
N ALA A 394 -29.46 -2.03 11.72
CA ALA A 394 -28.65 -3.24 11.76
C ALA A 394 -27.86 -3.45 10.46
N ASP A 395 -28.51 -3.23 9.31
CA ASP A 395 -27.86 -3.37 8.00
C ASP A 395 -26.81 -2.28 7.77
N LEU A 396 -27.10 -1.04 8.21
CA LEU A 396 -26.16 0.08 8.15
C LEU A 396 -24.88 -0.23 8.95
N VAL A 397 -25.05 -0.65 10.21
CA VAL A 397 -23.93 -1.00 11.09
C VAL A 397 -23.12 -2.16 10.50
N ALA A 398 -23.78 -3.24 10.05
CA ALA A 398 -23.10 -4.39 9.47
C ALA A 398 -22.30 -4.02 8.21
N ALA A 399 -22.92 -3.25 7.31
CA ALA A 399 -22.31 -2.83 6.06
C ALA A 399 -21.09 -1.93 6.28
N ILE A 400 -21.20 -0.95 7.19
CA ILE A 400 -20.12 0.00 7.48
C ILE A 400 -18.99 -0.69 8.23
N SER A 401 -19.31 -1.47 9.27
CA SER A 401 -18.32 -2.15 10.10
C SER A 401 -17.42 -3.07 9.27
N ALA A 402 -18.01 -3.90 8.41
CA ALA A 402 -17.24 -4.85 7.59
C ALA A 402 -16.24 -4.14 6.67
N ARG A 403 -16.63 -3.01 6.08
CA ARG A 403 -15.82 -2.25 5.11
C ARG A 403 -14.75 -1.43 5.79
N ALA A 404 -15.11 -0.70 6.85
CA ALA A 404 -14.17 0.07 7.62
C ALA A 404 -13.12 -0.84 8.28
N MET A 405 -13.51 -1.99 8.83
CA MET A 405 -12.56 -2.99 9.35
C MET A 405 -11.64 -3.54 8.26
N ARG A 406 -12.18 -3.89 7.09
CA ARG A 406 -11.38 -4.39 5.95
C ARG A 406 -10.37 -3.34 5.49
N ALA A 407 -10.79 -2.10 5.33
CA ALA A 407 -9.93 -1.02 4.88
C ALA A 407 -8.84 -0.70 5.90
N ARG A 408 -9.20 -0.63 7.18
CA ARG A 408 -8.24 -0.48 8.28
C ARG A 408 -7.25 -1.65 8.31
N TYR A 409 -7.72 -2.87 8.10
CA TYR A 409 -6.86 -4.06 8.01
C TYR A 409 -5.89 -3.97 6.83
N LEU A 410 -6.36 -3.59 5.64
CA LEU A 410 -5.51 -3.43 4.45
C LEU A 410 -4.51 -2.27 4.60
N GLN A 411 -4.95 -1.12 5.14
CA GLN A 411 -4.07 0.02 5.41
C GLN A 411 -2.95 -0.34 6.37
N ARG A 412 -3.21 -1.20 7.37
CA ARG A 412 -2.16 -1.65 8.30
C ARG A 412 -0.99 -2.35 7.59
N PHE A 413 -1.22 -3.08 6.51
CA PHE A 413 -0.12 -3.67 5.73
C PHE A 413 0.62 -2.67 4.86
N LEU A 414 -0.04 -1.57 4.46
CA LEU A 414 0.54 -0.53 3.62
C LEU A 414 1.35 0.50 4.41
N ILE A 415 1.03 0.72 5.69
CA ILE A 415 1.67 1.74 6.52
C ILE A 415 2.66 1.17 7.54
N ARG A 416 2.61 -0.15 7.81
CA ARG A 416 3.50 -0.80 8.78
C ARG A 416 4.60 -1.58 8.09
N ASP A 417 5.77 -1.61 8.72
CA ASP A 417 6.85 -2.52 8.38
C ASP A 417 6.47 -3.95 8.77
N SER A 418 6.57 -4.89 7.83
CA SER A 418 6.13 -6.27 8.00
C SER A 418 6.90 -7.05 9.06
N LEU A 419 8.16 -6.66 9.31
CA LEU A 419 9.03 -7.32 10.28
C LEU A 419 8.79 -6.83 11.70
N THR A 420 8.71 -5.50 11.88
CA THR A 420 8.75 -4.84 13.19
C THR A 420 7.38 -4.33 13.67
N GLY A 421 6.40 -4.18 12.78
CA GLY A 421 5.09 -3.61 13.09
C GLY A 421 5.10 -2.09 13.37
N LEU A 422 6.26 -1.44 13.25
CA LEU A 422 6.38 0.02 13.30
C LEU A 422 5.85 0.65 12.00
N LEU A 423 5.78 1.98 11.94
CA LEU A 423 5.54 2.64 10.65
C LEU A 423 6.65 2.27 9.67
N ASN A 424 6.31 1.99 8.41
CA ASN A 424 7.32 1.84 7.37
C ASN A 424 7.91 3.20 6.97
N HIS A 425 8.95 3.19 6.14
CA HIS A 425 9.66 4.39 5.70
C HIS A 425 8.72 5.47 5.16
N GLN A 426 7.81 5.12 4.24
CA GLN A 426 6.89 6.08 3.64
C GLN A 426 5.93 6.67 4.69
N ALA A 427 5.32 5.81 5.51
CA ALA A 427 4.34 6.24 6.50
C ALA A 427 4.95 7.09 7.62
N VAL A 428 6.17 6.77 8.06
CA VAL A 428 6.85 7.58 9.10
C VAL A 428 7.23 8.95 8.57
N GLU A 429 7.64 9.05 7.31
CA GLU A 429 7.99 10.32 6.68
C GLU A 429 6.77 11.24 6.51
N GLU A 430 5.64 10.68 6.06
CA GLU A 430 4.38 11.43 5.95
C GLU A 430 3.88 11.93 7.30
N GLU A 431 3.95 11.10 8.35
CA GLU A 431 3.53 11.48 9.70
C GLU A 431 4.50 12.50 10.32
N LEU A 432 5.80 12.38 10.03
CA LEU A 432 6.79 13.36 10.44
C LEU A 432 6.51 14.73 9.84
N SER A 433 6.15 14.81 8.55
CA SER A 433 5.75 16.08 7.93
C SER A 433 4.55 16.72 8.59
N ARG A 434 3.57 15.91 9.03
CA ARG A 434 2.40 16.40 9.78
C ARG A 434 2.80 16.95 11.14
N GLU A 435 3.61 16.23 11.89
CA GLU A 435 4.07 16.67 13.21
C GLU A 435 4.99 17.89 13.12
N PHE A 436 5.79 18.01 12.07
CA PHE A 436 6.61 19.21 11.83
C PHE A 436 5.74 20.45 11.59
N ALA A 437 4.75 20.36 10.68
CA ALA A 437 3.80 21.44 10.42
C ALA A 437 3.01 21.83 11.68
N ARG A 438 2.66 20.83 12.51
CA ARG A 438 2.00 21.06 13.79
C ARG A 438 2.90 21.80 14.79
N ALA A 439 4.16 21.36 14.93
CA ALA A 439 5.14 21.96 15.82
C ALA A 439 5.42 23.42 15.44
N GLU A 440 5.56 23.70 14.13
CA GLU A 440 5.70 25.06 13.61
C GLU A 440 4.46 25.92 13.93
N ARG A 441 3.26 25.42 13.64
CA ARG A 441 2.02 26.17 13.89
C ARG A 441 1.82 26.48 15.39
N LEU A 442 2.13 25.52 16.26
CA LEU A 442 1.94 25.66 17.71
C LEU A 442 3.16 26.27 18.41
N GLN A 443 4.25 26.52 17.69
CA GLN A 443 5.53 26.97 18.25
C GLN A 443 6.03 26.05 19.38
N GLN A 444 5.88 24.74 19.20
CA GLN A 444 6.28 23.72 20.18
C GLN A 444 7.54 22.98 19.73
N PRO A 445 8.42 22.57 20.66
CA PRO A 445 9.64 21.86 20.30
C PRO A 445 9.32 20.47 19.75
N LEU A 446 10.03 20.07 18.70
CA LEU A 446 9.96 18.73 18.11
C LEU A 446 11.38 18.21 17.97
N SER A 447 11.70 17.11 18.63
CA SER A 447 13.00 16.44 18.50
C SER A 447 12.87 15.18 17.67
N ILE A 448 13.83 14.93 16.79
CA ILE A 448 13.91 13.77 15.91
C ILE A 448 15.21 13.03 16.23
N ALA A 449 15.14 11.71 16.38
CA ALA A 449 16.29 10.82 16.51
C ALA A 449 16.33 9.84 15.33
N ILE A 450 17.46 9.81 14.63
CA ILE A 450 17.79 8.75 13.67
C ILE A 450 18.69 7.76 14.39
N ILE A 451 18.28 6.50 14.41
CA ILE A 451 18.89 5.43 15.19
C ILE A 451 19.35 4.32 14.25
N ASP A 452 20.56 3.79 14.47
CA ASP A 452 21.13 2.68 13.71
C ASP A 452 21.69 1.62 14.66
N ILE A 453 21.33 0.36 14.41
CA ILE A 453 21.83 -0.78 15.20
C ILE A 453 23.30 -1.05 14.85
N ASP A 454 24.17 -0.95 15.85
CA ASP A 454 25.60 -1.05 15.65
C ASP A 454 26.00 -2.45 15.18
N HIS A 455 26.76 -2.49 14.09
CA HIS A 455 27.33 -3.73 13.54
C HIS A 455 26.27 -4.80 13.19
N PHE A 456 25.06 -4.39 12.83
CA PHE A 456 23.97 -5.33 12.56
C PHE A 456 24.29 -6.33 11.42
N LYS A 457 25.01 -5.92 10.37
CA LYS A 457 25.56 -6.86 9.38
C LYS A 457 26.38 -7.99 10.01
N ARG A 458 27.24 -7.71 11.00
CA ARG A 458 28.01 -8.75 11.70
C ARG A 458 27.12 -9.70 12.51
N VAL A 459 26.00 -9.20 13.04
CA VAL A 459 25.01 -10.05 13.71
C VAL A 459 24.40 -11.04 12.70
N ASN A 460 23.98 -10.55 11.53
CA ASN A 460 23.47 -11.41 10.45
C ASN A 460 24.52 -12.42 9.97
N ASP A 461 25.75 -11.97 9.75
CA ASP A 461 26.82 -12.83 9.24
C ASP A 461 27.23 -13.91 10.28
N SER A 462 27.12 -13.62 11.58
CA SER A 462 27.55 -14.54 12.65
C SER A 462 26.44 -15.48 13.14
N TYR A 463 25.19 -15.02 13.12
CA TYR A 463 24.05 -15.72 13.75
C TYR A 463 22.91 -16.03 12.76
N GLY A 464 23.00 -15.54 11.51
CA GLY A 464 21.99 -15.70 10.49
C GLY A 464 20.90 -14.62 10.53
N HIS A 465 20.25 -14.39 9.39
CA HIS A 465 19.23 -13.36 9.21
C HIS A 465 18.03 -13.52 10.17
N LEU A 466 17.63 -14.75 10.49
CA LEU A 466 16.52 -14.99 11.44
C LEU A 466 16.81 -14.42 12.84
N ILE A 467 18.07 -14.43 13.26
CA ILE A 467 18.48 -13.87 14.55
C ILE A 467 18.62 -12.35 14.46
N GLY A 468 19.11 -11.82 13.35
CA GLY A 468 19.04 -10.38 13.09
C GLY A 468 17.61 -9.84 13.12
N ASP A 469 16.67 -10.56 12.52
CA ASP A 469 15.25 -10.23 12.55
C ASP A 469 14.69 -10.22 13.98
N GLN A 470 15.13 -11.15 14.85
CA GLN A 470 14.78 -11.13 16.27
C GLN A 470 15.35 -9.91 16.98
N VAL A 471 16.58 -9.51 16.68
CA VAL A 471 17.20 -8.29 17.23
C VAL A 471 16.39 -7.06 16.81
N LEU A 472 16.02 -6.94 15.52
CA LEU A 472 15.19 -5.83 15.03
C LEU A 472 13.82 -5.77 15.71
N ARG A 473 13.13 -6.91 15.84
CA ARG A 473 11.84 -6.99 16.55
C ARG A 473 11.96 -6.61 18.03
N SER A 474 13.01 -7.06 18.70
CA SER A 474 13.24 -6.73 20.11
C SER A 474 13.51 -5.24 20.31
N PHE A 475 14.25 -4.62 19.38
CA PHE A 475 14.53 -3.19 19.41
C PHE A 475 13.26 -2.37 19.17
N ALA A 476 12.48 -2.73 18.15
CA ALA A 476 11.20 -2.10 17.85
C ALA A 476 10.24 -2.11 19.06
N ARG A 477 10.14 -3.25 19.76
CA ARG A 477 9.33 -3.36 20.97
C ARG A 477 9.86 -2.52 22.12
N LEU A 478 11.18 -2.48 22.32
CA LEU A 478 11.78 -1.62 23.35
C LEU A 478 11.41 -0.15 23.11
N LEU A 479 11.43 0.31 21.85
CA LEU A 479 10.98 1.66 21.49
C LEU A 479 9.50 1.84 21.84
N GLN A 480 8.62 0.94 21.41
CA GLN A 480 7.17 1.03 21.68
C GLN A 480 6.83 1.02 23.19
N GLN A 481 7.60 0.29 24.00
CA GLN A 481 7.39 0.21 25.46
C GLN A 481 7.88 1.45 26.21
N ARG A 482 8.94 2.09 25.72
CA ARG A 482 9.60 3.22 26.40
C ARG A 482 9.08 4.58 25.94
N LEU A 483 8.55 4.65 24.72
CA LEU A 483 8.04 5.87 24.12
C LEU A 483 6.52 6.01 24.34
N ARG A 484 6.03 7.24 24.21
CA ARG A 484 4.61 7.58 24.37
C ARG A 484 3.86 7.20 23.09
N LYS A 485 2.55 7.03 23.19
CA LYS A 485 1.69 6.82 22.01
C LYS A 485 1.67 8.01 21.05
N SER A 486 1.95 9.21 21.56
CA SER A 486 2.09 10.42 20.77
C SER A 486 3.41 10.48 20.01
N ASP A 487 4.38 9.66 20.37
CA ASP A 487 5.70 9.65 19.75
C ASP A 487 5.62 8.82 18.47
N LEU A 488 6.26 9.31 17.41
CA LEU A 488 6.30 8.60 16.14
C LEU A 488 7.48 7.63 16.16
N ILE A 489 7.23 6.40 15.72
CA ILE A 489 8.26 5.36 15.62
C ILE A 489 8.10 4.67 14.28
N GLY A 490 9.14 4.74 13.46
CA GLY A 490 9.18 4.06 12.17
C GLY A 490 10.50 3.35 11.93
N ARG A 491 10.45 2.32 11.08
CA ARG A 491 11.64 1.70 10.52
C ARG A 491 11.95 2.41 9.21
N HIS A 492 13.02 3.20 9.23
CA HIS A 492 13.44 4.05 8.10
C HIS A 492 14.23 3.23 7.08
N GLY A 493 15.05 2.27 7.53
CA GLY A 493 15.86 1.42 6.67
C GLY A 493 15.96 -0.01 7.18
N GLY A 494 16.89 -0.79 6.61
CA GLY A 494 17.09 -2.19 7.01
C GLY A 494 17.41 -2.35 8.50
N GLU A 495 18.34 -1.56 9.02
CA GLU A 495 18.77 -1.54 10.43
C GLU A 495 18.56 -0.17 11.11
N GLU A 496 17.84 0.73 10.43
CA GLU A 496 17.68 2.13 10.78
C GLU A 496 16.24 2.45 11.20
N PHE A 497 16.10 3.21 12.29
CA PHE A 497 14.84 3.59 12.90
C PHE A 497 14.76 5.10 13.07
N LEU A 498 13.57 5.66 12.86
CA LEU A 498 13.27 7.06 13.08
C LEU A 498 12.32 7.18 14.27
N VAL A 499 12.66 8.08 15.20
CA VAL A 499 11.81 8.45 16.31
C VAL A 499 11.57 9.95 16.28
N ALA A 500 10.31 10.37 16.30
CA ALA A 500 9.94 11.77 16.48
C ALA A 500 9.24 11.95 17.83
N LEU A 501 9.66 12.97 18.58
CA LEU A 501 9.23 13.26 19.94
C LEU A 501 8.57 14.64 19.97
N PRO A 502 7.25 14.73 19.75
CA PRO A 502 6.51 15.98 19.85
C PRO A 502 6.62 16.57 21.26
N ASN A 503 6.63 17.90 21.34
CA ASN A 503 6.69 18.66 22.60
C ASN A 503 7.86 18.27 23.50
N THR A 504 8.99 17.91 22.90
CA THR A 504 10.17 17.41 23.62
C THR A 504 11.42 18.18 23.17
N SER A 505 12.16 18.72 24.13
CA SER A 505 13.42 19.43 23.86
C SER A 505 14.57 18.47 23.52
N LEU A 506 15.63 18.97 22.89
CA LEU A 506 16.81 18.16 22.53
C LEU A 506 17.47 17.49 23.75
N VAL A 507 17.45 18.15 24.91
CA VAL A 507 18.05 17.63 26.14
C VAL A 507 17.24 16.47 26.71
N GLU A 508 15.91 16.60 26.71
CA GLU A 508 14.99 15.54 27.13
C GLU A 508 15.05 14.36 26.16
N ALA A 509 15.06 14.63 24.85
CA ALA A 509 15.21 13.62 23.82
C ALA A 509 16.52 12.84 23.99
N ARG A 510 17.65 13.52 24.19
CA ARG A 510 18.94 12.87 24.47
C ARG A 510 18.86 11.94 25.67
N THR A 511 18.28 12.41 26.77
CA THR A 511 18.18 11.64 28.01
C THR A 511 17.32 10.39 27.83
N LEU A 512 16.18 10.53 27.15
CA LEU A 512 15.26 9.44 26.84
C LEU A 512 15.91 8.39 25.93
N ILE A 513 16.49 8.81 24.80
CA ILE A 513 17.11 7.89 23.85
C ILE A 513 18.35 7.22 24.45
N ASP A 514 19.14 7.91 25.29
CA ASP A 514 20.29 7.28 25.98
C ASP A 514 19.85 6.25 27.04
N THR A 515 18.70 6.47 27.68
CA THR A 515 18.09 5.47 28.57
C THR A 515 17.64 4.23 27.79
N ILE A 516 17.09 4.41 26.60
CA ILE A 516 16.73 3.31 25.69
C ILE A 516 18.01 2.60 25.22
N ARG A 517 19.08 3.33 24.91
CA ARG A 517 20.38 2.78 24.50
C ARG A 517 20.99 1.87 25.55
N THR A 518 21.06 2.36 26.78
CA THR A 518 21.56 1.58 27.92
C THR A 518 20.70 0.34 28.19
N SER A 519 19.38 0.47 28.07
CA SER A 519 18.46 -0.68 28.19
C SER A 519 18.70 -1.71 27.09
N PHE A 520 18.82 -1.28 25.83
CA PHE A 520 19.07 -2.17 24.69
C PHE A 520 20.42 -2.88 24.80
N ALA A 521 21.47 -2.16 25.20
CA ALA A 521 22.81 -2.73 25.39
C ALA A 521 22.87 -3.80 26.49
N ALA A 522 21.93 -3.77 27.45
CA ALA A 522 21.81 -4.77 28.50
C ALA A 522 20.93 -5.97 28.09
N LEU A 523 20.18 -5.88 26.98
CA LEU A 523 19.36 -6.98 26.48
C LEU A 523 20.27 -8.09 25.95
N ARG A 524 19.93 -9.31 26.37
CA ARG A 524 20.66 -10.52 26.04
C ARG A 524 19.93 -11.24 24.91
N HIS A 525 20.64 -11.44 23.82
CA HIS A 525 20.17 -12.19 22.65
C HIS A 525 20.84 -13.57 22.65
N TYR A 526 20.17 -14.56 22.09
CA TYR A 526 20.66 -15.93 22.07
C TYR A 526 20.77 -16.41 20.63
N GLY A 527 21.93 -16.97 20.28
CA GLY A 527 22.14 -17.62 18.99
C GLY A 527 22.86 -18.96 19.13
N PRO A 528 23.15 -19.64 18.01
CA PRO A 528 23.78 -20.95 18.00
C PRO A 528 25.12 -21.00 18.75
N ALA A 529 25.84 -19.87 18.79
CA ALA A 529 27.13 -19.73 19.46
C ALA A 529 27.03 -19.22 20.92
N GLY A 530 25.82 -19.10 21.48
CA GLY A 530 25.57 -18.64 22.85
C GLY A 530 24.93 -17.26 22.95
N GLU A 531 25.05 -16.67 24.13
CA GLU A 531 24.48 -15.35 24.47
C GLU A 531 25.36 -14.21 23.94
N PHE A 532 24.73 -13.17 23.39
CA PHE A 532 25.40 -11.95 22.94
C PHE A 532 24.55 -10.70 23.20
N THR A 533 25.16 -9.53 23.07
CA THR A 533 24.51 -8.22 23.26
C THR A 533 24.70 -7.37 22.03
N VAL A 534 23.73 -6.50 21.75
CA VAL A 534 23.76 -5.56 20.62
C VAL A 534 23.60 -4.14 21.16
N THR A 535 24.24 -3.17 20.51
CA THR A 535 24.13 -1.74 20.85
C THR A 535 23.55 -0.97 19.68
N PHE A 536 23.19 0.29 19.90
CA PHE A 536 22.85 1.20 18.81
C PHE A 536 23.50 2.56 19.02
N SER A 537 23.64 3.30 17.91
CA SER A 537 24.04 4.69 17.89
C SER A 537 22.89 5.56 17.40
N ALA A 538 22.78 6.81 17.89
CA ALA A 538 21.76 7.73 17.41
C ALA A 538 22.29 9.15 17.22
N GLY A 539 21.73 9.84 16.23
CA GLY A 539 21.86 11.27 16.03
C GLY A 539 20.53 11.97 16.30
N ILE A 540 20.56 13.09 17.02
CA ILE A 540 19.36 13.84 17.41
C ILE A 540 19.46 15.29 16.92
N ALA A 541 18.41 15.79 16.30
CA ALA A 541 18.24 17.21 15.96
C ALA A 541 16.76 17.60 16.16
N GLY A 542 16.43 18.89 16.07
CA GLY A 542 15.05 19.30 16.34
C GLY A 542 14.70 20.75 16.01
N TYR A 543 13.39 21.00 15.93
CA TYR A 543 12.80 22.33 15.87
C TYR A 543 12.75 22.94 17.28
N PRO A 544 13.05 24.25 17.46
CA PRO A 544 13.28 25.27 16.41
C PRO A 544 14.75 25.50 16.02
N HIS A 545 15.69 24.64 16.44
CA HIS A 545 17.12 24.82 16.10
C HIS A 545 17.34 24.75 14.58
N HIS A 546 16.63 23.82 13.94
CA HIS A 546 16.51 23.69 12.49
C HIS A 546 15.07 24.03 12.09
N ARG A 547 14.89 24.88 11.07
CA ARG A 547 13.58 25.45 10.72
C ARG A 547 12.82 24.68 9.64
N SER A 548 13.48 23.75 8.96
CA SER A 548 12.86 22.89 7.96
C SER A 548 12.98 21.42 8.37
N GLN A 549 12.00 20.60 7.98
CA GLN A 549 12.04 19.15 8.19
C GLN A 549 13.33 18.55 7.58
N LEU A 550 13.67 18.95 6.35
CA LEU A 550 14.88 18.52 5.67
C LEU A 550 16.14 18.87 6.47
N GLY A 551 16.24 20.11 6.97
CA GLY A 551 17.36 20.54 7.79
C GLY A 551 17.50 19.74 9.08
N VAL A 552 16.38 19.42 9.75
CA VAL A 552 16.40 18.58 10.96
C VAL A 552 16.88 17.16 10.64
N MET A 553 16.39 16.58 9.55
CA MET A 553 16.78 15.24 9.12
C MET A 553 18.27 15.16 8.78
N GLN A 554 18.77 16.12 8.00
CA GLN A 554 20.19 16.20 7.64
C GLN A 554 21.09 16.39 8.88
N ALA A 555 20.68 17.23 9.83
CA ALA A 555 21.42 17.43 11.07
C ALA A 555 21.42 16.17 11.97
N ALA A 556 20.29 15.47 12.06
CA ALA A 556 20.19 14.21 12.80
C ALA A 556 21.07 13.11 12.15
N ASP A 557 21.09 13.02 10.82
CA ASP A 557 21.94 12.05 10.10
C ASP A 557 23.43 12.37 10.27
N ALA A 558 23.83 13.63 10.15
CA ALA A 558 25.19 14.08 10.42
C ALA A 558 25.63 13.76 11.87
N ALA A 559 24.74 13.95 12.84
CA ALA A 559 24.99 13.57 14.23
C ALA A 559 25.14 12.04 14.38
N LEU A 560 24.32 11.24 13.70
CA LEU A 560 24.43 9.78 13.72
C LEU A 560 25.77 9.32 13.11
N TYR A 561 26.18 9.93 12.00
CA TYR A 561 27.48 9.68 11.39
C TYR A 561 28.62 9.95 12.39
N GLN A 562 28.58 11.08 13.10
CA GLN A 562 29.54 11.39 14.17
C GLN A 562 29.52 10.34 15.29
N ALA A 563 28.34 9.86 15.69
CA ALA A 563 28.20 8.80 16.69
C ALA A 563 28.89 7.50 16.24
N LYS A 564 28.67 7.09 14.97
CA LYS A 564 29.31 5.90 14.36
C LYS A 564 30.83 6.04 14.30
N HIS A 565 31.35 7.21 13.94
CA HIS A 565 32.79 7.47 13.82
C HIS A 565 33.49 7.66 15.16
N ALA A 566 32.79 8.15 16.19
CA ALA A 566 33.37 8.33 17.51
C ALA A 566 33.48 7.02 18.33
N GLY A 567 33.12 5.88 17.74
CA GLY A 567 33.24 4.55 18.36
C GLY A 567 31.92 3.90 18.74
N ARG A 568 30.79 4.34 18.16
CA ARG A 568 29.45 3.73 18.31
C ARG A 568 28.92 3.70 19.75
N ASN A 569 27.79 3.04 19.96
CA ASN A 569 27.09 2.90 21.24
C ASN A 569 26.93 4.23 21.99
N ARG A 570 26.48 5.27 21.29
CA ARG A 570 26.36 6.63 21.83
C ARG A 570 25.33 7.47 21.11
N ILE A 571 24.95 8.56 21.77
CA ILE A 571 24.01 9.56 21.26
C ILE A 571 24.79 10.86 21.01
N VAL A 572 24.64 11.40 19.80
CA VAL A 572 25.15 12.74 19.45
C VAL A 572 23.95 13.64 19.15
N VAL A 573 24.00 14.87 19.63
CA VAL A 573 22.94 15.86 19.42
C VAL A 573 23.53 17.00 18.60
N ASP A 574 22.87 17.35 17.51
CA ASP A 574 23.17 18.58 16.79
C ASP A 574 22.50 19.76 17.51
N THR A 575 23.34 20.67 18.01
CA THR A 575 22.91 21.92 18.66
C THR A 575 23.29 23.14 17.84
N THR A 576 23.68 22.97 16.56
CA THR A 576 24.08 24.09 15.72
C THR A 576 22.83 24.84 15.25
N ALA A 577 22.77 26.14 15.52
CA ALA A 577 21.67 26.98 15.07
C ALA A 577 21.98 27.52 13.67
N GLY A 578 21.28 27.02 12.65
CA GLY A 578 21.31 27.59 11.30
C GLY A 578 21.15 26.55 10.19
N ASP A 579 20.38 26.88 9.15
CA ASP A 579 20.25 26.14 7.88
C ASP A 579 21.54 26.24 7.03
N THR A 580 22.71 26.02 7.64
CA THR A 580 23.99 26.04 6.92
C THR A 580 24.44 24.59 6.72
N PRO A 581 24.50 24.06 5.48
CA PRO A 581 24.98 22.71 5.26
C PRO A 581 26.42 22.61 5.79
N PRO A 582 26.77 21.61 6.63
CA PRO A 582 28.15 21.44 7.04
C PRO A 582 28.98 21.09 5.80
N LEU A 583 30.04 21.87 5.59
CA LEU A 583 31.09 21.61 4.62
C LEU A 583 31.51 20.14 4.70
N LEU A 584 31.28 19.40 3.61
CA LEU A 584 31.99 18.17 3.29
C LEU A 584 33.51 18.45 3.39
N LEU A 585 34.15 17.99 4.46
CA LEU A 585 35.60 17.90 4.53
C LEU A 585 36.05 16.52 4.03
N PRO A 586 37.17 16.45 3.30
CA PRO A 586 37.41 15.43 2.30
C PRO A 586 38.02 14.15 2.90
N ALA A 587 37.63 13.00 2.36
CA ALA A 587 38.39 11.78 2.50
C ALA A 587 39.65 11.86 1.62
N ALA A 588 40.82 11.95 2.24
CA ALA A 588 42.09 11.77 1.54
C ALA A 588 42.34 10.29 1.29
N LYS A 589 42.33 9.88 0.01
CA LYS A 589 43.45 9.20 -0.65
C LYS A 589 43.25 9.13 -2.17
N ASP A 590 44.32 9.55 -2.83
CA ASP A 590 44.74 9.33 -4.21
C ASP A 590 44.09 10.17 -5.31
N GLU A 591 44.76 11.30 -5.55
CA GLU A 591 44.72 12.12 -6.75
C GLU A 591 45.10 11.28 -7.99
N ALA A 592 44.12 11.07 -8.86
CA ALA A 592 44.34 10.96 -10.29
C ALA A 592 43.17 11.64 -11.02
N THR A 593 43.40 12.89 -11.41
CA THR A 593 42.76 13.56 -12.55
C THR A 593 41.22 13.65 -12.50
N ILE A 594 40.71 14.67 -11.82
CA ILE A 594 39.34 15.15 -12.03
C ILE A 594 39.27 15.76 -13.43
N ARG A 595 38.86 14.95 -14.41
CA ARG A 595 38.02 15.44 -15.50
C ARG A 595 36.60 15.54 -14.95
N THR A 596 36.01 16.71 -15.10
CA THR A 596 34.57 16.92 -14.99
C THR A 596 33.86 16.00 -15.98
N GLU A 597 33.35 14.86 -15.52
CA GLU A 597 32.48 13.99 -16.32
C GLU A 597 31.23 13.64 -15.48
N ALA A 598 30.07 13.73 -16.13
CA ALA A 598 28.75 13.35 -15.63
C ALA A 598 28.75 11.92 -15.03
N PRO A 599 27.71 11.51 -14.26
CA PRO A 599 27.62 10.13 -13.79
C PRO A 599 27.83 9.14 -14.95
N SER A 600 28.85 8.30 -14.86
CA SER A 600 29.11 7.26 -15.85
C SER A 600 28.07 6.15 -15.63
N TRP A 601 26.93 6.27 -16.32
CA TRP A 601 25.87 5.29 -16.22
C TRP A 601 26.35 3.94 -16.76
N ARG A 602 26.11 2.89 -15.98
CA ARG A 602 26.28 1.49 -16.38
C ARG A 602 24.90 0.81 -16.38
N ALA A 603 24.47 0.38 -17.56
CA ALA A 603 23.14 -0.18 -17.75
C ALA A 603 23.14 -1.71 -17.75
N LEU A 604 22.12 -2.32 -17.18
CA LEU A 604 21.80 -3.74 -17.37
C LEU A 604 20.45 -3.84 -18.07
N ILE A 605 20.41 -4.47 -19.24
CA ILE A 605 19.16 -4.67 -20.00
C ILE A 605 18.64 -6.08 -19.75
N ILE A 606 17.41 -6.19 -19.27
CA ILE A 606 16.69 -7.45 -19.06
C ILE A 606 15.57 -7.51 -20.09
N SER A 607 15.79 -8.21 -21.20
CA SER A 607 14.78 -8.38 -22.26
C SER A 607 15.08 -9.61 -23.09
N ALA A 608 14.09 -10.45 -23.35
CA ALA A 608 14.18 -11.54 -24.33
C ALA A 608 13.92 -11.06 -25.77
N ASN A 609 13.49 -9.81 -25.96
CA ASN A 609 13.07 -9.28 -27.25
C ASN A 609 14.27 -8.79 -28.09
N GLY A 610 14.64 -9.57 -29.11
CA GLY A 610 15.79 -9.28 -29.97
C GLY A 610 15.72 -7.95 -30.74
N ILE A 611 14.52 -7.43 -31.01
CA ILE A 611 14.33 -6.13 -31.69
C ILE A 611 14.61 -4.99 -30.70
N GLN A 612 14.03 -5.04 -29.50
CA GLN A 612 14.25 -4.04 -28.46
C GLN A 612 15.71 -3.98 -28.03
N ARG A 613 16.35 -5.14 -27.84
CA ARG A 613 17.78 -5.25 -27.55
C ARG A 613 18.64 -4.54 -28.59
N ARG A 614 18.33 -4.72 -29.89
CA ARG A 614 19.08 -4.08 -30.98
C ARG A 614 18.94 -2.57 -30.95
N MET A 615 17.73 -2.06 -30.72
CA MET A 615 17.45 -0.62 -30.65
C MET A 615 18.12 0.03 -29.43
N LEU A 616 18.04 -0.59 -28.25
CA LEU A 616 18.68 -0.10 -27.04
C LEU A 616 20.20 -0.17 -27.14
N ARG A 617 20.76 -1.23 -27.76
CA ARG A 617 22.18 -1.34 -28.05
C ARG A 617 22.68 -0.11 -28.81
N GLN A 618 21.98 0.25 -29.88
CA GLN A 618 22.35 1.37 -30.72
C GLN A 618 22.26 2.69 -29.95
N ALA A 619 21.22 2.89 -29.14
CA ALA A 619 21.02 4.11 -28.36
C ALA A 619 22.04 4.27 -27.22
N LEU A 620 22.31 3.21 -26.44
CA LEU A 620 23.29 3.22 -25.34
C LEU A 620 24.71 3.40 -25.87
N THR A 621 25.05 2.72 -26.97
CA THR A 621 26.38 2.85 -27.61
C THR A 621 26.60 4.26 -28.17
N ALA A 622 25.56 4.88 -28.76
CA ALA A 622 25.63 6.26 -29.26
C ALA A 622 25.86 7.29 -28.13
N GLN A 623 25.49 6.95 -26.88
CA GLN A 623 25.70 7.77 -25.69
C GLN A 623 26.98 7.40 -24.90
N GLY A 624 27.77 6.44 -25.40
CA GLY A 624 29.00 6.00 -24.74
C GLY A 624 28.80 5.24 -23.42
N LEU A 625 27.60 4.70 -23.17
CA LEU A 625 27.28 4.02 -21.92
C LEU A 625 27.77 2.57 -21.93
N MET A 626 28.35 2.13 -20.80
CA MET A 626 28.67 0.72 -20.62
C MET A 626 27.40 -0.07 -20.29
N TYR A 627 27.19 -1.21 -20.94
CA TYR A 627 26.00 -2.04 -20.66
C TYR A 627 26.24 -3.53 -20.83
N ASP A 628 25.42 -4.30 -20.11
CA ASP A 628 25.32 -5.74 -20.20
C ASP A 628 23.86 -6.13 -20.52
N MET A 629 23.63 -7.31 -21.13
CA MET A 629 22.29 -7.76 -21.49
C MET A 629 22.01 -9.17 -21.00
N ILE A 630 20.82 -9.36 -20.42
CA ILE A 630 20.32 -10.62 -19.86
C ILE A 630 18.91 -10.87 -20.38
N ASP A 631 18.55 -12.14 -20.58
CA ASP A 631 17.31 -12.53 -21.27
C ASP A 631 16.08 -12.42 -20.36
N ASP A 632 16.25 -12.65 -19.06
CA ASP A 632 15.17 -12.75 -18.07
C ASP A 632 15.62 -12.28 -16.67
N VAL A 633 14.64 -12.14 -15.77
CA VAL A 633 14.86 -11.65 -14.40
C VAL A 633 15.62 -12.66 -13.55
N GLU A 634 15.37 -13.96 -13.69
CA GLU A 634 16.02 -14.99 -12.87
C GLU A 634 17.54 -15.01 -13.06
N ARG A 635 18.00 -14.87 -14.31
CA ARG A 635 19.43 -14.74 -14.62
C ARG A 635 19.98 -13.39 -14.18
N ALA A 636 19.17 -12.34 -14.18
CA ALA A 636 19.60 -11.03 -13.70
C ALA A 636 19.85 -11.02 -12.18
N LEU A 637 19.13 -11.84 -11.41
CA LEU A 637 19.33 -12.02 -9.97
C LEU A 637 20.58 -12.85 -9.61
N GLN A 638 21.23 -13.46 -10.60
CA GLN A 638 22.50 -14.17 -10.45
C GLN A 638 23.67 -13.36 -11.03
N TYR A 639 23.42 -12.11 -11.40
CA TYR A 639 24.38 -11.28 -12.10
C TYR A 639 25.40 -10.64 -11.15
N GLU A 640 26.66 -11.07 -11.23
CA GLU A 640 27.76 -10.49 -10.46
C GLU A 640 28.74 -9.75 -11.40
N ALA A 641 28.91 -8.45 -11.15
CA ALA A 641 29.89 -7.62 -11.85
C ALA A 641 30.75 -6.83 -10.85
N PRO A 642 32.04 -6.56 -11.16
CA PRO A 642 32.94 -5.82 -10.26
C PRO A 642 32.44 -4.41 -9.92
N ILE A 643 31.65 -3.81 -10.83
CA ILE A 643 30.97 -2.54 -10.63
C ILE A 643 29.49 -2.80 -10.95
N PRO A 644 28.58 -2.69 -9.97
CA PRO A 644 27.16 -2.99 -10.18
C PRO A 644 26.51 -1.96 -11.11
N PRO A 645 25.53 -2.37 -11.93
CA PRO A 645 24.79 -1.45 -12.80
C PRO A 645 23.96 -0.49 -11.96
N ASN A 646 23.94 0.79 -12.34
CA ASN A 646 23.14 1.83 -11.70
C ASN A 646 21.88 2.19 -12.52
N LEU A 647 21.72 1.61 -13.72
CA LEU A 647 20.51 1.65 -14.53
C LEU A 647 20.12 0.23 -14.91
N ILE A 648 18.88 -0.17 -14.63
CA ILE A 648 18.33 -1.47 -14.97
C ILE A 648 17.15 -1.21 -15.91
N LEU A 649 17.31 -1.56 -17.18
CA LEU A 649 16.27 -1.43 -18.17
C LEU A 649 15.58 -2.79 -18.35
N VAL A 650 14.33 -2.91 -17.94
CA VAL A 650 13.63 -4.20 -17.90
C VAL A 650 12.40 -4.18 -18.81
N ASP A 651 12.33 -5.14 -19.72
CA ASP A 651 11.21 -5.32 -20.63
C ASP A 651 9.93 -5.54 -19.84
N MET A 652 8.89 -4.78 -20.18
CA MET A 652 7.60 -4.83 -19.52
C MET A 652 7.00 -6.24 -19.47
N THR A 653 7.27 -7.06 -20.49
CA THR A 653 6.79 -8.45 -20.55
C THR A 653 7.40 -9.36 -19.49
N GLN A 654 8.57 -8.99 -18.92
CA GLN A 654 9.21 -9.71 -17.81
C GLN A 654 8.59 -9.37 -16.44
N ILE A 655 7.67 -8.38 -16.43
CA ILE A 655 7.03 -7.85 -15.24
C ILE A 655 5.49 -8.00 -15.31
N GLU A 656 4.91 -8.08 -16.51
CA GLU A 656 3.48 -8.35 -16.71
C GLU A 656 3.10 -9.78 -16.31
N GLY A 657 2.07 -9.94 -15.46
CA GLY A 657 1.58 -11.22 -14.94
C GLY A 657 2.05 -11.53 -13.52
N ALA A 658 3.30 -11.17 -13.17
CA ALA A 658 3.90 -11.36 -11.84
C ALA A 658 4.07 -10.02 -11.10
N ARG A 659 3.04 -9.16 -11.15
CA ARG A 659 3.03 -7.69 -11.00
C ARG A 659 3.63 -7.06 -9.72
N THR A 660 4.34 -7.79 -8.87
CA THR A 660 5.03 -7.22 -7.71
C THR A 660 6.30 -8.02 -7.37
N ALA A 661 6.29 -9.33 -7.53
CA ALA A 661 7.40 -10.21 -7.15
C ALA A 661 8.70 -9.88 -7.91
N ASN A 662 8.66 -9.75 -9.24
CA ASN A 662 9.89 -9.51 -10.02
C ASN A 662 10.47 -8.11 -9.81
N ILE A 663 9.62 -7.09 -9.60
CA ILE A 663 10.09 -5.74 -9.28
C ILE A 663 10.72 -5.72 -7.88
N ILE A 664 10.09 -6.36 -6.89
CA ILE A 664 10.63 -6.48 -5.54
C ILE A 664 11.98 -7.19 -5.57
N LEU A 665 12.08 -8.34 -6.25
CA LEU A 665 13.32 -9.10 -6.35
C LEU A 665 14.44 -8.29 -7.03
N LEU A 666 14.14 -7.60 -8.14
CA LEU A 666 15.13 -6.74 -8.81
C LEU A 666 15.54 -5.57 -7.93
N ARG A 667 14.62 -4.99 -7.16
CA ARG A 667 14.90 -3.86 -6.26
C ARG A 667 15.72 -4.28 -5.05
N GLU A 668 15.46 -5.46 -4.48
CA GLU A 668 16.26 -6.05 -3.41
C GLU A 668 17.69 -6.35 -3.90
N HIS A 669 17.83 -6.91 -5.10
CA HIS A 669 19.12 -7.29 -5.66
C HIS A 669 19.95 -6.08 -6.13
N PHE A 670 19.31 -5.11 -6.79
CA PHE A 670 19.94 -3.89 -7.28
C PHE A 670 19.53 -2.66 -6.46
N ALA A 671 19.74 -2.71 -5.14
CA ALA A 671 19.27 -1.70 -4.18
C ALA A 671 19.67 -0.24 -4.49
N LYS A 672 20.78 -0.02 -5.22
CA LYS A 672 21.26 1.31 -5.63
C LYS A 672 21.00 1.66 -7.11
N GLY A 673 20.39 0.74 -7.87
CA GLY A 673 20.16 0.92 -9.29
C GLY A 673 18.76 1.43 -9.60
N ARG A 674 18.65 2.28 -10.63
CA ARG A 674 17.38 2.81 -11.13
C ARG A 674 16.75 1.78 -12.06
N ILE A 675 15.59 1.24 -11.70
CA ILE A 675 14.84 0.30 -12.52
C ILE A 675 13.89 1.11 -13.40
N VAL A 676 14.01 0.92 -14.71
CA VAL A 676 13.19 1.59 -15.72
C VAL A 676 12.55 0.54 -16.61
N THR A 677 11.22 0.59 -16.73
CA THR A 677 10.50 -0.34 -17.59
C THR A 677 10.63 0.06 -19.06
N ILE A 678 10.99 -0.88 -19.93
CA ILE A 678 10.99 -0.70 -21.37
C ILE A 678 9.68 -1.26 -21.93
N ALA A 679 8.94 -0.45 -22.68
CA ALA A 679 7.68 -0.87 -23.29
C ALA A 679 7.56 -0.39 -24.74
N PRO A 680 6.78 -1.07 -25.60
CA PRO A 680 6.40 -0.47 -26.88
C PRO A 680 5.51 0.75 -26.65
N ALA A 681 5.56 1.75 -27.55
CA ALA A 681 4.76 2.98 -27.43
C ALA A 681 3.24 2.71 -27.23
N THR A 682 2.72 1.61 -27.79
CA THR A 682 1.32 1.19 -27.63
C THR A 682 0.94 0.76 -26.21
N ALA A 683 1.93 0.54 -25.33
CA ALA A 683 1.75 0.11 -23.95
C ALA A 683 2.06 1.24 -22.94
N GLU A 684 2.16 2.50 -23.38
CA GLU A 684 2.48 3.65 -22.52
C GLU A 684 1.60 3.76 -21.25
N PRO A 685 0.27 3.62 -21.28
CA PRO A 685 -0.54 3.69 -20.06
C PRO A 685 -0.18 2.59 -19.05
N ARG A 686 0.21 1.41 -19.55
CA ARG A 686 0.64 0.31 -18.68
C ARG A 686 2.06 0.56 -18.17
N ALA A 687 2.97 1.04 -19.01
CA ALA A 687 4.33 1.38 -18.62
C ALA A 687 4.33 2.49 -17.55
N ALA A 688 3.49 3.51 -17.71
CA ALA A 688 3.26 4.54 -16.70
C ALA A 688 2.69 3.97 -15.39
N ALA A 689 1.77 3.00 -15.48
CA ALA A 689 1.26 2.32 -14.29
C ALA A 689 2.35 1.54 -13.53
N THR A 690 3.43 1.09 -14.19
CA THR A 690 4.54 0.39 -13.50
C THR A 690 5.30 1.29 -12.52
N VAL A 691 5.28 2.61 -12.73
CA VAL A 691 5.88 3.57 -11.80
C VAL A 691 5.16 3.56 -10.45
N ALA A 692 3.84 3.42 -10.43
CA ALA A 692 3.05 3.26 -9.21
C ALA A 692 3.32 1.94 -8.45
N PHE A 693 4.06 1.01 -9.06
CA PHE A 693 4.45 -0.27 -8.49
C PHE A 693 5.96 -0.35 -8.14
N GLY A 694 6.62 0.81 -8.02
CA GLY A 694 7.98 0.91 -7.50
C GLY A 694 9.09 0.84 -8.55
N VAL A 695 8.78 1.09 -9.83
CA VAL A 695 9.75 1.35 -10.90
C VAL A 695 10.06 2.86 -10.95
N ASP A 696 11.31 3.26 -11.22
CA ASP A 696 11.73 4.67 -11.17
C ASP A 696 11.20 5.52 -12.35
N ASP A 697 11.13 4.95 -13.54
CA ASP A 697 10.59 5.60 -14.75
C ASP A 697 10.26 4.53 -15.82
N TYR A 698 9.81 4.94 -17.00
CA TYR A 698 9.64 4.06 -18.15
C TYR A 698 10.19 4.67 -19.44
N LEU A 699 10.47 3.80 -20.42
CA LEU A 699 11.06 4.16 -21.70
C LEU A 699 10.30 3.47 -22.84
N LEU A 700 9.81 4.27 -23.79
CA LEU A 700 9.02 3.78 -24.91
C LEU A 700 9.90 3.49 -26.13
N ILE A 701 9.69 2.33 -26.76
CA ILE A 701 10.33 1.91 -28.01
C ILE A 701 9.31 1.98 -29.16
N PRO A 702 9.66 2.55 -30.34
CA PRO A 702 10.97 3.08 -30.73
C PRO A 702 11.36 4.37 -30.00
N LEU A 703 12.65 4.50 -29.64
CA LEU A 703 13.18 5.64 -28.91
C LEU A 703 13.14 6.91 -29.77
N ALA A 704 12.49 7.97 -29.28
CA ALA A 704 12.61 9.29 -29.87
C ALA A 704 14.04 9.83 -29.70
N ALA A 705 14.47 10.73 -30.60
CA ALA A 705 15.79 11.34 -30.52
C ALA A 705 15.97 12.07 -29.17
N GLY A 706 17.02 11.72 -28.43
CA GLY A 706 17.30 12.29 -27.11
C GLY A 706 16.48 11.71 -25.96
N ALA A 707 15.55 10.78 -26.18
CA ALA A 707 14.70 10.20 -25.11
C ALA A 707 15.51 9.55 -23.99
N LEU A 708 16.59 8.83 -24.35
CA LEU A 708 17.50 8.22 -23.38
C LEU A 708 18.29 9.29 -22.61
N SER A 709 18.72 10.37 -23.25
CA SER A 709 19.39 11.49 -22.55
C SER A 709 18.43 12.15 -21.57
N ALA A 710 17.21 12.45 -22.01
CA ALA A 710 16.19 13.06 -21.15
C ALA A 710 15.80 12.15 -19.97
N LEU A 711 15.77 10.83 -20.17
CA LEU A 711 15.59 9.86 -19.09
C LEU A 711 16.73 9.97 -18.07
N LEU A 712 17.99 9.94 -18.52
CA LEU A 712 19.15 10.01 -17.63
C LEU A 712 19.22 11.36 -16.90
N ASP A 713 18.83 12.45 -17.57
CA ASP A 713 18.74 13.77 -16.95
C ASP A 713 17.65 13.82 -15.88
N ARG A 714 16.47 13.21 -16.12
CA ARG A 714 15.41 13.10 -15.10
C ARG A 714 15.84 12.26 -13.91
N LEU A 715 16.46 11.11 -14.17
CA LEU A 715 16.96 10.24 -13.10
C LEU A 715 18.08 10.92 -12.30
N SER A 716 18.99 11.65 -12.97
CA SER A 716 20.03 12.44 -12.31
C SER A 716 19.48 13.66 -11.56
N ALA A 717 18.41 14.28 -12.05
CA ALA A 717 17.75 15.39 -11.36
C ALA A 717 17.01 14.91 -10.11
N SER A 718 16.47 13.69 -10.12
CA SER A 718 15.90 13.07 -8.92
C SER A 718 16.95 12.91 -7.81
N GLU A 719 18.23 12.68 -8.15
CA GLU A 719 19.34 12.63 -7.17
C GLU A 719 19.77 14.00 -6.62
N ARG A 720 19.41 15.09 -7.30
CA ARG A 720 19.74 16.47 -6.84
C ARG A 720 18.58 17.16 -6.14
N SER A 721 17.38 16.59 -6.26
CA SER A 721 16.15 17.08 -5.62
C SER A 721 15.78 16.28 -4.36
N THR A 722 16.49 15.19 -4.09
CA THR A 722 16.59 14.48 -2.80
C THR A 722 17.88 14.89 -2.10
#